data_AF-G5SRZ0-F1
#
_entry.id   AF-G5SRZ0-F1
#
_cell.length_a   1.000
_cell.length_b   1.000
_cell.length_c   1.000
_cell.angle_alpha   90.00
_cell.angle_beta   90.00
_cell.angle_gamma   90.00
#
_symmetry.space_group_name_H-M   'P 1'
#
loop_
_entity.id
_entity.type
_entity.pdbx_description
1 polymer ?
#
loop_
_entity_poly.entity_id
_entity_poly.type
_entity_poly.pdbx_seq_one_letter_code
_entity_poly.pdbx_strand_id
1 'polypeptide(L)'
;MKRMITLLYATALTGCIPLCAQRTASVSLDPETRFQKIDGFGGCGMNGQWADVYTQEQVDLLWGPDGMGYNIMRIRINPDESNWKSYVNAVKWAKAHGATVFASPWTPPYRFKVGAEQTWGESSNHGHINTDSIESYAKWLERYRQFMEDQGAAIDILSVQNESDYDPEGYEGCLYTVDEMTRMVTALRQHLSPECKVMAPECFGWDSHKYNRELVKSAAMRNSIDIWGNHIYGVNDMTYVDYVRSLTKRPMWMTEYIFDEDKVGTWESACEFQEQIDSCMRAGFSAYVYYNMINHMFGDGKGGGNASELSTFAYVLGHYARYATGMTRIKSSFSDKGKTPVNGSAYVSENGDTLSLFVLNRSSEPVKLKANLPFESRQVHAALTNATRNRFVQDVSTQYAGTASPEIDLLGNAFYTLQFIRTEAETPEPSEPTVMEAYKKTTEVNPLNPYRFCADPTSVEYEGRLYVYGTNDQQEFNATGGLTSNTYGKIRSLVVMSTEDLVNWTYHGTIDMTAVCGQWLNASWAPSIVSREEADGKTHFYLYFSNSGGGVGVITSTSPLGPWTDPLGKNLISGSTPGLGLCSTPFDPGVVIDNDGTGWLAFGGGNPNAEGTELMPGNARIVRLGKDMISLDSDIMPIPAPYHFEANELNVMGGKLVYSYCTSWRERTNWPSYGGISEAPSACSICYMVSDTPLDPDSWTYKGEYLANPGTFGYPYGNNHSHLQKFGNAYYLLYHTQGLEQQMAINGGYRSIAMNKCTVVERSQRINAVTASPTGVLQLTAKRVDPFVLQQAENLCTAAGVNAESYGETGNTRICIPQSGGWTMVKGVVFGTDGIEKFTANLQGEGTLEICLDDIEAEPVASLDFSTPEAAEVSIDCPTSITGSHDVYFLFTETRGEVKFDTWQFDGKGPDAITNTEMEDSTPLRYEYYLPNGMRLTERPATGMYIRKAYYSDGSVKTDKKFSEQ
;
A
#
# COMPACT_ATOMS: atom_id res chain seq x y z
N MET A 1 33.14 -4.37 -70.56
CA MET A 1 33.72 -4.80 -69.26
C MET A 1 33.52 -3.64 -68.30
N LYS A 2 32.54 -3.70 -67.38
CA LYS A 2 32.70 -4.07 -65.94
C LYS A 2 33.59 -3.05 -65.22
N ARG A 3 33.17 -2.32 -64.18
CA ARG A 3 32.38 -2.74 -63.01
C ARG A 3 31.42 -1.66 -62.49
N MET A 4 30.30 -2.16 -61.98
CA MET A 4 29.15 -1.51 -61.37
C MET A 4 29.45 -0.97 -59.97
N ILE A 5 28.81 0.15 -59.70
CA ILE A 5 28.32 0.63 -58.40
C ILE A 5 27.22 -0.34 -57.95
N THR A 6 27.33 -0.94 -56.76
CA THR A 6 26.24 -1.71 -56.16
C THR A 6 25.60 -0.88 -55.05
N LEU A 7 24.44 -0.33 -55.40
CA LEU A 7 23.35 0.07 -54.53
C LEU A 7 22.89 -1.17 -53.74
N LEU A 8 22.98 -1.16 -52.40
CA LEU A 8 22.31 -2.16 -51.57
C LEU A 8 21.04 -1.54 -51.00
N TYR A 9 19.93 -1.96 -51.60
CA TYR A 9 18.56 -1.69 -51.21
C TYR A 9 18.35 -2.03 -49.73
N ALA A 10 17.85 -1.05 -48.98
CA ALA A 10 17.05 -1.31 -47.79
C ALA A 10 15.77 -2.03 -48.25
N THR A 11 15.76 -3.35 -48.16
CA THR A 11 14.51 -4.10 -48.17
C THR A 11 13.76 -3.73 -46.92
N ALA A 12 12.66 -2.99 -47.11
CA ALA A 12 11.56 -2.95 -46.16
C ALA A 12 11.11 -4.39 -45.88
N LEU A 13 11.59 -4.94 -44.77
CA LEU A 13 10.86 -5.96 -44.05
C LEU A 13 9.72 -5.21 -43.37
N THR A 14 8.58 -5.17 -44.04
CA THR A 14 7.28 -5.26 -43.35
C THR A 14 7.29 -6.56 -42.56
N GLY A 15 7.99 -6.55 -41.43
CA GLY A 15 7.70 -7.47 -40.35
C GLY A 15 6.32 -7.06 -39.86
N CYS A 16 5.27 -7.68 -40.41
CA CYS A 16 4.20 -8.10 -39.53
C CYS A 16 4.92 -8.83 -38.40
N ILE A 17 5.12 -8.17 -37.26
CA ILE A 17 5.22 -8.90 -36.00
C ILE A 17 3.96 -9.75 -36.05
N PRO A 18 4.04 -11.08 -36.17
CA PRO A 18 2.84 -11.86 -36.02
C PRO A 18 2.30 -11.42 -34.66
N LEU A 19 1.07 -10.90 -34.61
CA LEU A 19 0.33 -10.87 -33.36
C LEU A 19 0.47 -12.30 -32.84
N CYS A 20 1.36 -12.52 -31.89
CA CYS A 20 1.57 -13.84 -31.34
C CYS A 20 0.23 -14.13 -30.69
N ALA A 21 -0.55 -15.04 -31.27
CA ALA A 21 -1.89 -15.32 -30.79
C ALA A 21 -1.79 -15.58 -29.29
N GLN A 22 -2.43 -14.72 -28.49
CA GLN A 22 -2.37 -14.81 -27.05
C GLN A 22 -2.78 -16.22 -26.66
N ARG A 23 -1.94 -16.89 -25.88
CA ARG A 23 -2.18 -18.28 -25.46
C ARG A 23 -3.57 -18.38 -24.84
N THR A 24 -4.40 -19.28 -25.35
CA THR A 24 -5.75 -19.48 -24.83
C THR A 24 -5.82 -20.70 -23.92
N ALA A 25 -6.47 -20.56 -22.79
CA ALA A 25 -6.89 -21.66 -21.93
C ALA A 25 -8.42 -21.65 -21.79
N SER A 26 -9.00 -22.75 -21.34
CA SER A 26 -10.41 -22.80 -20.97
C SER A 26 -10.63 -23.56 -19.68
N VAL A 27 -11.69 -23.22 -18.97
CA VAL A 27 -12.16 -23.97 -17.81
C VAL A 27 -13.65 -24.25 -17.94
N SER A 28 -14.05 -25.49 -17.72
CA SER A 28 -15.46 -25.88 -17.62
C SER A 28 -15.82 -26.13 -16.16
N LEU A 29 -16.93 -25.53 -15.72
CA LEU A 29 -17.39 -25.57 -14.33
C LEU A 29 -18.74 -26.31 -14.25
N ASP A 30 -18.78 -27.35 -13.44
CA ASP A 30 -19.96 -28.19 -13.25
C ASP A 30 -20.43 -28.09 -11.78
N PRO A 31 -21.47 -27.27 -11.49
CA PRO A 31 -21.95 -27.04 -10.13
C PRO A 31 -22.80 -28.21 -9.58
N GLU A 32 -23.18 -29.17 -10.42
CA GLU A 32 -23.96 -30.35 -10.03
C GLU A 32 -23.05 -31.42 -9.40
N THR A 33 -21.80 -31.51 -9.87
CA THR A 33 -20.79 -32.37 -9.23
C THR A 33 -20.13 -31.65 -8.05
N ARG A 34 -20.72 -31.82 -6.85
CA ARG A 34 -20.26 -31.22 -5.58
C ARG A 34 -19.36 -32.17 -4.78
N PHE A 35 -18.36 -31.59 -4.11
CA PHE A 35 -17.43 -32.31 -3.23
C PHE A 35 -17.65 -31.91 -1.77
N GLN A 36 -16.63 -31.43 -1.06
CA GLN A 36 -16.73 -30.98 0.33
C GLN A 36 -17.18 -29.51 0.43
N LYS A 37 -17.92 -29.21 1.51
CA LYS A 37 -18.06 -27.84 2.02
C LYS A 37 -16.74 -27.46 2.70
N ILE A 38 -16.31 -26.21 2.50
CA ILE A 38 -15.06 -25.69 3.04
C ILE A 38 -15.32 -25.10 4.41
N ASP A 39 -14.65 -25.65 5.41
CA ASP A 39 -14.75 -25.25 6.80
C ASP A 39 -13.89 -24.03 7.10
N GLY A 40 -12.72 -23.90 6.46
CA GLY A 40 -11.90 -22.70 6.64
C GLY A 40 -10.40 -22.82 6.41
N PHE A 41 -9.71 -21.73 6.74
CA PHE A 41 -8.27 -21.56 6.56
C PHE A 41 -7.68 -20.78 7.74
N GLY A 42 -6.40 -21.04 8.03
CA GLY A 42 -5.65 -20.28 9.01
C GLY A 42 -4.36 -20.97 9.43
N GLY A 43 -4.00 -20.90 10.72
CA GLY A 43 -2.72 -21.45 11.16
C GLY A 43 -2.44 -21.42 12.65
N CYS A 44 -1.25 -21.88 13.00
CA CYS A 44 -0.64 -21.82 14.32
C CYS A 44 0.39 -20.68 14.38
N GLY A 45 0.56 -20.04 15.53
CA GLY A 45 1.63 -19.07 15.75
C GLY A 45 2.53 -19.56 16.85
N MET A 46 3.81 -19.82 16.53
CA MET A 46 4.78 -20.30 17.50
C MET A 46 6.12 -19.59 17.26
N ASN A 47 6.84 -19.25 18.33
CA ASN A 47 8.25 -18.88 18.23
C ASN A 47 9.13 -20.11 18.56
N GLY A 48 10.44 -20.01 18.32
CA GLY A 48 11.42 -21.06 18.61
C GLY A 48 11.53 -21.49 20.09
N GLN A 49 10.67 -21.02 21.00
CA GLN A 49 10.60 -21.42 22.41
C GLN A 49 9.28 -22.12 22.81
N TRP A 50 8.44 -22.52 21.84
CA TRP A 50 7.19 -23.27 22.11
C TRP A 50 6.18 -22.53 23.02
N ALA A 51 6.20 -21.19 23.01
CA ALA A 51 5.28 -20.31 23.73
C ALA A 51 4.80 -19.14 22.82
N ASP A 52 3.62 -18.60 23.13
CA ASP A 52 2.90 -17.65 22.27
C ASP A 52 3.48 -16.27 22.04
N VAL A 53 3.19 -15.75 20.83
CA VAL A 53 3.83 -14.59 20.20
C VAL A 53 2.89 -13.70 19.37
N TYR A 54 1.59 -14.00 19.24
CA TYR A 54 0.70 -13.06 18.55
C TYR A 54 0.47 -11.80 19.37
N THR A 55 0.66 -10.65 18.72
CA THR A 55 0.12 -9.37 19.17
C THR A 55 -1.33 -9.22 18.67
N GLN A 56 -2.09 -8.29 19.25
CA GLN A 56 -3.45 -8.00 18.80
C GLN A 56 -3.46 -7.54 17.33
N GLU A 57 -2.54 -6.66 16.94
CA GLU A 57 -2.38 -6.18 15.56
C GLU A 57 -2.21 -7.33 14.56
N GLN A 58 -1.39 -8.33 14.90
CA GLN A 58 -1.21 -9.51 14.06
C GLN A 58 -2.48 -10.36 13.95
N VAL A 59 -3.26 -10.46 15.04
CA VAL A 59 -4.55 -11.16 14.99
C VAL A 59 -5.54 -10.41 14.11
N ASP A 60 -5.59 -9.08 14.23
CA ASP A 60 -6.47 -8.23 13.42
C ASP A 60 -6.10 -8.32 11.92
N LEU A 61 -4.81 -8.31 11.58
CA LEU A 61 -4.34 -8.46 10.19
C LEU A 61 -4.68 -9.81 9.55
N LEU A 62 -4.73 -10.90 10.33
CA LEU A 62 -4.96 -12.25 9.79
C LEU A 62 -6.43 -12.68 9.89
N TRP A 63 -7.07 -12.50 11.04
CA TRP A 63 -8.45 -12.94 11.32
C TRP A 63 -9.48 -11.80 11.29
N GLY A 64 -9.06 -10.54 11.36
CA GLY A 64 -9.99 -9.41 11.38
C GLY A 64 -10.78 -9.23 10.08
N PRO A 65 -11.91 -8.50 10.14
CA PRO A 65 -12.80 -8.27 8.99
C PRO A 65 -12.10 -7.57 7.82
N ASP A 66 -11.15 -6.67 8.12
CA ASP A 66 -10.33 -5.94 7.13
C ASP A 66 -9.02 -6.68 6.76
N GLY A 67 -8.69 -7.74 7.52
CA GLY A 67 -7.47 -8.54 7.39
C GLY A 67 -7.50 -9.58 6.26
N MET A 68 -6.93 -10.77 6.49
CA MET A 68 -6.94 -11.87 5.51
C MET A 68 -8.20 -12.76 5.56
N GLY A 69 -9.10 -12.51 6.51
CA GLY A 69 -10.35 -13.26 6.65
C GLY A 69 -10.13 -14.72 7.06
N TYR A 70 -9.02 -15.03 7.75
CA TYR A 70 -8.82 -16.36 8.31
C TYR A 70 -9.88 -16.63 9.37
N ASN A 71 -10.29 -17.90 9.49
CA ASN A 71 -11.35 -18.28 10.42
C ASN A 71 -10.97 -19.49 11.27
N ILE A 72 -9.76 -20.02 11.14
CA ILE A 72 -9.27 -21.13 11.97
C ILE A 72 -7.99 -20.70 12.68
N MET A 73 -7.93 -20.88 14.00
CA MET A 73 -6.72 -20.73 14.79
C MET A 73 -6.36 -22.06 15.43
N ARG A 74 -5.11 -22.48 15.26
CA ARG A 74 -4.54 -23.64 15.93
C ARG A 74 -3.67 -23.20 17.09
N ILE A 75 -3.80 -23.87 18.22
CA ILE A 75 -2.99 -23.60 19.41
C ILE A 75 -2.41 -24.88 20.00
N ARG A 76 -1.29 -24.74 20.71
CA ARG A 76 -0.66 -25.85 21.44
C ARG A 76 -1.22 -25.98 22.85
N ILE A 77 -1.47 -27.22 23.27
CA ILE A 77 -1.71 -27.54 24.68
C ILE A 77 -0.36 -27.83 25.36
N ASN A 78 0.05 -26.95 26.27
CA ASN A 78 1.29 -27.14 27.02
C ASN A 78 1.15 -28.27 28.07
N PRO A 79 2.08 -29.24 28.14
CA PRO A 79 2.04 -30.30 29.17
C PRO A 79 2.32 -29.77 30.59
N ASP A 80 2.93 -28.59 30.72
CA ASP A 80 3.05 -27.86 31.98
C ASP A 80 1.85 -26.93 32.16
N GLU A 81 1.00 -27.28 33.13
CA GLU A 81 -0.24 -26.55 33.44
C GLU A 81 0.02 -25.08 33.83
N SER A 82 1.22 -24.75 34.33
CA SER A 82 1.58 -23.37 34.68
C SER A 82 1.66 -22.43 33.47
N ASN A 83 1.78 -23.00 32.26
CA ASN A 83 1.89 -22.27 31.00
C ASN A 83 0.59 -22.20 30.20
N TRP A 84 -0.52 -22.75 30.68
CA TRP A 84 -1.81 -22.75 29.95
C TRP A 84 -2.33 -21.36 29.58
N LYS A 85 -1.88 -20.32 30.29
CA LYS A 85 -2.29 -18.93 30.03
C LYS A 85 -1.70 -18.31 28.75
N SER A 86 -0.76 -18.96 28.05
CA SER A 86 -0.03 -18.34 26.93
C SER A 86 -0.94 -17.91 25.78
N TYR A 87 -1.92 -18.75 25.44
CA TYR A 87 -2.83 -18.54 24.31
C TYR A 87 -4.07 -17.70 24.66
N VAL A 88 -4.33 -17.40 25.94
CA VAL A 88 -5.62 -16.84 26.39
C VAL A 88 -5.98 -15.55 25.64
N ASN A 89 -5.04 -14.61 25.51
CA ASN A 89 -5.31 -13.34 24.84
C ASN A 89 -5.49 -13.51 23.33
N ALA A 90 -4.60 -14.27 22.67
CA ALA A 90 -4.68 -14.52 21.23
C ALA A 90 -6.01 -15.18 20.84
N VAL A 91 -6.45 -16.17 21.63
CA VAL A 91 -7.75 -16.81 21.45
C VAL A 91 -8.88 -15.82 21.64
N LYS A 92 -8.87 -14.97 22.68
CA LYS A 92 -9.92 -13.96 22.88
C LYS A 92 -10.04 -13.00 21.71
N TRP A 93 -8.92 -12.51 21.19
CA TRP A 93 -8.90 -11.62 20.02
C TRP A 93 -9.43 -12.34 18.78
N ALA A 94 -8.99 -13.57 18.52
CA ALA A 94 -9.45 -14.34 17.36
C ALA A 94 -10.94 -14.71 17.46
N LYS A 95 -11.43 -15.08 18.65
CA LYS A 95 -12.86 -15.34 18.90
C LYS A 95 -13.70 -14.08 18.71
N ALA A 96 -13.18 -12.89 19.03
CA ALA A 96 -13.87 -11.63 18.76
C ALA A 96 -14.11 -11.40 17.26
N HIS A 97 -13.24 -11.95 16.41
CA HIS A 97 -13.38 -11.97 14.94
C HIS A 97 -14.12 -13.21 14.40
N GLY A 98 -14.70 -14.04 15.27
CA GLY A 98 -15.47 -15.22 14.88
C GLY A 98 -14.63 -16.45 14.51
N ALA A 99 -13.35 -16.50 14.88
CA ALA A 99 -12.51 -17.66 14.60
C ALA A 99 -13.02 -18.94 15.30
N THR A 100 -12.83 -20.08 14.62
CA THR A 100 -12.88 -21.42 15.19
C THR A 100 -11.49 -21.77 15.72
N VAL A 101 -11.40 -22.15 16.99
CA VAL A 101 -10.14 -22.43 17.67
C VAL A 101 -10.04 -23.91 17.98
N PHE A 102 -8.95 -24.54 17.54
CA PHE A 102 -8.63 -25.90 17.93
C PHE A 102 -7.29 -26.01 18.65
N ALA A 103 -7.24 -26.86 19.67
CA ALA A 103 -6.06 -27.05 20.49
C ALA A 103 -5.53 -28.47 20.38
N SER A 104 -4.23 -28.60 20.13
CA SER A 104 -3.54 -29.88 19.96
C SER A 104 -2.42 -30.06 20.98
N PRO A 105 -2.35 -31.20 21.68
CA PRO A 105 -1.20 -31.55 22.51
C PRO A 105 -0.10 -32.17 21.65
N TRP A 106 1.12 -31.64 21.77
CA TRP A 106 2.31 -32.27 21.19
C TRP A 106 2.78 -33.47 22.00
N THR A 107 2.60 -33.43 23.31
CA THR A 107 2.89 -34.57 24.18
C THR A 107 2.00 -34.52 25.42
N PRO A 108 1.52 -35.68 25.93
CA PRO A 108 0.93 -35.76 27.24
C PRO A 108 1.95 -35.39 28.33
N PRO A 109 1.52 -34.85 29.48
CA PRO A 109 2.37 -34.77 30.67
C PRO A 109 3.07 -36.10 30.96
N TYR A 110 4.36 -36.04 31.32
CA TYR A 110 5.24 -37.20 31.48
C TYR A 110 4.60 -38.39 32.25
N ARG A 111 3.86 -38.08 33.32
CA ARG A 111 3.17 -39.05 34.19
C ARG A 111 2.14 -39.95 33.48
N PHE A 112 1.75 -39.60 32.26
CA PHE A 112 0.81 -40.38 31.45
C PHE A 112 1.48 -41.23 30.38
N LYS A 113 2.81 -41.23 30.26
CA LYS A 113 3.55 -41.96 29.22
C LYS A 113 4.25 -43.21 29.77
N VAL A 114 4.50 -44.18 28.91
CA VAL A 114 5.43 -45.30 29.12
C VAL A 114 6.56 -45.24 28.09
N GLY A 115 7.76 -45.66 28.48
CA GLY A 115 8.93 -45.65 27.59
C GLY A 115 9.62 -44.28 27.45
N ALA A 116 9.17 -43.27 28.19
CA ALA A 116 9.77 -41.93 28.22
C ALA A 116 10.61 -41.70 29.50
N GLU A 117 11.61 -40.81 29.44
CA GLU A 117 12.32 -40.25 30.60
C GLU A 117 11.95 -38.76 30.79
N GLN A 118 11.91 -38.26 32.03
CA GLN A 118 11.55 -36.86 32.31
C GLN A 118 12.73 -35.93 32.05
N THR A 119 12.70 -35.23 30.92
CA THR A 119 13.66 -34.18 30.56
C THR A 119 12.89 -32.88 30.25
N TRP A 120 13.23 -31.81 30.95
CA TRP A 120 12.68 -30.47 30.70
C TRP A 120 13.60 -29.73 29.72
N GLY A 121 13.06 -29.29 28.57
CA GLY A 121 13.82 -28.60 27.51
C GLY A 121 14.33 -29.54 26.41
N GLU A 122 13.88 -29.29 25.18
CA GLU A 122 14.37 -29.75 23.85
C GLU A 122 14.75 -31.23 23.60
N SER A 123 14.47 -32.15 24.50
CA SER A 123 14.57 -33.59 24.18
C SER A 123 13.77 -34.45 25.16
N SER A 124 12.45 -34.46 25.06
CA SER A 124 11.65 -35.46 25.77
C SER A 124 11.68 -36.77 24.98
N ASN A 125 12.46 -37.75 25.42
CA ASN A 125 12.45 -39.09 24.82
C ASN A 125 11.01 -39.63 24.73
N HIS A 126 10.73 -40.16 23.55
CA HIS A 126 9.41 -40.54 23.06
C HIS A 126 8.98 -41.89 23.59
N GLY A 127 7.67 -42.03 23.75
CA GLY A 127 7.06 -43.20 24.31
C GLY A 127 5.63 -43.31 23.85
N HIS A 128 4.91 -44.25 24.42
CA HIS A 128 3.49 -44.44 24.16
C HIS A 128 2.67 -43.85 25.29
N ILE A 129 1.41 -43.54 25.00
CA ILE A 129 0.44 -43.28 26.06
C ILE A 129 0.36 -44.51 26.97
N ASN A 130 0.45 -44.31 28.28
CA ASN A 130 0.20 -45.37 29.24
C ASN A 130 -1.29 -45.73 29.17
N THR A 131 -1.61 -46.93 28.71
CA THR A 131 -3.01 -47.35 28.54
C THR A 131 -3.84 -47.33 29.84
N ASP A 132 -3.20 -47.49 31.01
CA ASP A 132 -3.86 -47.37 32.32
C ASP A 132 -4.19 -45.91 32.69
N SER A 133 -3.56 -44.94 32.00
CA SER A 133 -3.72 -43.51 32.24
C SER A 133 -4.71 -42.82 31.30
N ILE A 134 -5.25 -43.51 30.28
CA ILE A 134 -6.11 -42.93 29.24
C ILE A 134 -7.29 -42.14 29.84
N GLU A 135 -8.01 -42.72 30.79
CA GLU A 135 -9.13 -42.06 31.47
C GLU A 135 -8.71 -40.77 32.21
N SER A 136 -7.54 -40.80 32.82
CA SER A 136 -7.00 -39.65 33.55
C SER A 136 -6.48 -38.56 32.61
N TYR A 137 -5.92 -38.95 31.46
CA TYR A 137 -5.47 -38.00 30.44
C TYR A 137 -6.64 -37.37 29.68
N ALA A 138 -7.70 -38.11 29.38
CA ALA A 138 -8.93 -37.56 28.81
C ALA A 138 -9.54 -36.46 29.69
N LYS A 139 -9.60 -36.69 31.02
CA LYS A 139 -10.04 -35.67 31.98
C LYS A 139 -9.06 -34.50 32.08
N TRP A 140 -7.77 -34.74 31.87
CA TRP A 140 -6.77 -33.67 31.85
C TRP A 140 -6.95 -32.73 30.64
N LEU A 141 -7.27 -33.29 29.48
CA LEU A 141 -7.60 -32.52 28.28
C LEU A 141 -8.88 -31.68 28.45
N GLU A 142 -9.95 -32.26 29.02
CA GLU A 142 -11.16 -31.48 29.35
C GLU A 142 -10.88 -30.38 30.39
N ARG A 143 -9.99 -30.62 31.37
CA ARG A 143 -9.56 -29.57 32.31
C ARG A 143 -8.86 -28.40 31.62
N TYR A 144 -8.03 -28.66 30.61
CA TYR A 144 -7.43 -27.59 29.82
C TYR A 144 -8.51 -26.77 29.10
N ARG A 145 -9.47 -27.45 28.46
CA ARG A 145 -10.60 -26.78 27.79
C ARG A 145 -11.40 -25.92 28.78
N GLN A 146 -11.72 -26.44 29.96
CA GLN A 146 -12.41 -25.71 31.03
C GLN A 146 -11.61 -24.50 31.52
N PHE A 147 -10.31 -24.66 31.72
CA PHE A 147 -9.43 -23.55 32.08
C PHE A 147 -9.50 -22.42 31.05
N MET A 148 -9.42 -22.73 29.76
CA MET A 148 -9.50 -21.75 28.69
C MET A 148 -10.88 -21.07 28.64
N GLU A 149 -11.97 -21.85 28.78
CA GLU A 149 -13.35 -21.36 28.89
C GLU A 149 -13.52 -20.36 30.04
N ASP A 150 -13.00 -20.69 31.23
CA ASP A 150 -13.09 -19.86 32.44
C ASP A 150 -12.34 -18.51 32.28
N GLN A 151 -11.40 -18.42 31.33
CA GLN A 151 -10.70 -17.17 30.97
C GLN A 151 -11.40 -16.38 29.85
N GLY A 152 -12.52 -16.87 29.33
CA GLY A 152 -13.23 -16.32 28.18
C GLY A 152 -12.57 -16.66 26.84
N ALA A 153 -11.73 -17.69 26.79
CA ALA A 153 -10.96 -18.12 25.63
C ALA A 153 -11.45 -19.49 25.14
N ALA A 154 -12.74 -19.60 24.80
CA ALA A 154 -13.39 -20.87 24.46
C ALA A 154 -12.67 -21.64 23.33
N ILE A 155 -12.52 -22.95 23.52
CA ILE A 155 -11.93 -23.88 22.55
C ILE A 155 -13.05 -24.68 21.89
N ASP A 156 -13.15 -24.61 20.56
CA ASP A 156 -14.23 -25.23 19.81
C ASP A 156 -13.96 -26.70 19.49
N ILE A 157 -12.67 -27.06 19.32
CA ILE A 157 -12.23 -28.40 18.94
C ILE A 157 -11.01 -28.79 19.77
N LEU A 158 -11.02 -30.00 20.33
CA LEU A 158 -9.88 -30.56 21.06
C LEU A 158 -9.31 -31.77 20.31
N SER A 159 -8.03 -31.72 19.98
CA SER A 159 -7.32 -32.83 19.36
C SER A 159 -6.74 -33.78 20.41
N VAL A 160 -6.65 -35.06 20.06
CA VAL A 160 -6.11 -36.10 20.94
C VAL A 160 -4.59 -36.06 21.05
N GLN A 161 -3.89 -35.89 19.91
CA GLN A 161 -2.44 -35.95 19.82
C GLN A 161 -1.97 -35.42 18.47
N ASN A 162 -1.04 -34.47 18.47
CA ASN A 162 -0.28 -34.07 17.29
C ASN A 162 0.63 -35.21 16.81
N GLU A 163 0.63 -35.52 15.52
CA GLU A 163 1.61 -36.42 14.88
C GLU A 163 1.73 -37.79 15.56
N SER A 164 0.57 -38.39 15.85
CA SER A 164 0.46 -39.62 16.65
C SER A 164 1.14 -40.87 16.06
N ASP A 165 1.60 -40.80 14.81
CA ASP A 165 2.28 -41.86 14.07
C ASP A 165 3.75 -41.54 13.71
N TYR A 166 4.29 -40.42 14.21
CA TYR A 166 5.66 -40.01 13.96
C TYR A 166 6.44 -39.79 15.25
N ASP A 167 7.71 -40.20 15.20
CA ASP A 167 8.63 -40.12 16.33
C ASP A 167 9.74 -39.11 16.02
N PRO A 168 9.62 -37.85 16.46
CA PRO A 168 10.48 -36.78 15.98
C PRO A 168 11.82 -36.66 16.70
N GLU A 169 12.93 -36.57 15.97
CA GLU A 169 14.23 -36.26 16.59
C GLU A 169 14.32 -34.76 16.96
N GLY A 170 14.54 -34.46 18.25
CA GLY A 170 14.83 -33.10 18.72
C GLY A 170 13.62 -32.26 19.17
N TYR A 171 12.40 -32.82 19.19
CA TYR A 171 11.23 -32.15 19.78
C TYR A 171 10.25 -33.13 20.44
N GLU A 172 9.25 -32.60 21.15
CA GLU A 172 8.29 -33.40 21.91
C GLU A 172 7.29 -34.14 21.04
N GLY A 173 6.93 -35.37 21.46
CA GLY A 173 5.96 -36.23 20.77
C GLY A 173 5.39 -37.32 21.67
N CYS A 174 4.42 -38.08 21.15
CA CYS A 174 3.90 -39.31 21.77
C CYS A 174 3.24 -40.21 20.71
N LEU A 175 3.68 -41.47 20.63
CA LEU A 175 3.15 -42.44 19.68
C LEU A 175 1.88 -43.10 20.19
N TYR A 176 0.96 -43.39 19.27
CA TYR A 176 -0.27 -44.12 19.53
C TYR A 176 -0.42 -45.26 18.52
N THR A 177 -0.54 -46.49 19.00
CA THR A 177 -1.03 -47.60 18.20
C THR A 177 -2.52 -47.39 17.84
N VAL A 178 -3.04 -48.18 16.90
CA VAL A 178 -4.47 -48.14 16.51
C VAL A 178 -5.40 -48.39 17.71
N ASP A 179 -5.03 -49.29 18.62
CA ASP A 179 -5.80 -49.58 19.84
C ASP A 179 -5.74 -48.41 20.82
N GLU A 180 -4.53 -47.89 21.09
CA GLU A 180 -4.31 -46.75 21.98
C GLU A 180 -5.08 -45.51 21.54
N MET A 181 -5.00 -45.15 20.25
CA MET A 181 -5.74 -44.02 19.68
C MET A 181 -7.25 -44.24 19.77
N THR A 182 -7.74 -45.44 19.43
CA THR A 182 -9.18 -45.77 19.52
C THR A 182 -9.68 -45.62 20.96
N ARG A 183 -8.94 -46.14 21.94
CA ARG A 183 -9.28 -46.03 23.36
C ARG A 183 -9.23 -44.59 23.85
N MET A 184 -8.22 -43.83 23.44
CA MET A 184 -8.05 -42.44 23.85
C MET A 184 -9.15 -41.53 23.30
N VAL A 185 -9.46 -41.63 22.01
CA VAL A 185 -10.57 -40.91 21.37
C VAL A 185 -11.91 -41.24 22.03
N THR A 186 -12.15 -42.52 22.33
CA THR A 186 -13.40 -42.96 22.98
C THR A 186 -13.51 -42.39 24.40
N ALA A 187 -12.42 -42.44 25.17
CA ALA A 187 -12.38 -41.88 26.53
C ALA A 187 -12.52 -40.35 26.52
N LEU A 188 -11.83 -39.65 25.60
CA LEU A 188 -11.98 -38.20 25.45
C LEU A 188 -13.43 -37.86 25.14
N ARG A 189 -14.07 -38.57 24.20
CA ARG A 189 -15.45 -38.27 23.83
C ARG A 189 -16.43 -38.45 25.00
N GLN A 190 -16.16 -39.39 25.91
CA GLN A 190 -16.99 -39.63 27.10
C GLN A 190 -16.89 -38.52 28.15
N HIS A 191 -15.73 -37.87 28.29
CA HIS A 191 -15.51 -36.82 29.31
C HIS A 191 -15.62 -35.39 28.78
N LEU A 192 -15.37 -35.18 27.48
CA LEU A 192 -15.36 -33.86 26.86
C LEU A 192 -16.79 -33.33 26.69
N SER A 193 -16.98 -32.03 26.95
CA SER A 193 -18.26 -31.34 26.72
C SER A 193 -18.86 -31.68 25.34
N PRO A 194 -20.16 -31.98 25.23
CA PRO A 194 -20.83 -32.24 23.96
C PRO A 194 -20.73 -31.08 22.96
N GLU A 195 -20.52 -29.86 23.43
CA GLU A 195 -20.39 -28.65 22.61
C GLU A 195 -18.99 -28.54 21.98
N CYS A 196 -17.98 -29.21 22.54
CA CYS A 196 -16.62 -29.25 22.00
C CYS A 196 -16.43 -30.48 21.10
N LYS A 197 -15.93 -30.26 19.90
CA LYS A 197 -15.65 -31.32 18.92
C LYS A 197 -14.36 -32.07 19.25
N VAL A 198 -14.30 -33.36 18.90
CA VAL A 198 -13.08 -34.18 19.01
C VAL A 198 -12.41 -34.30 17.64
N MET A 199 -11.10 -34.02 17.62
CA MET A 199 -10.23 -34.21 16.46
C MET A 199 -9.17 -35.29 16.72
N ALA A 200 -8.89 -36.09 15.70
CA ALA A 200 -7.83 -37.08 15.64
C ALA A 200 -7.69 -37.56 14.19
N PRO A 201 -6.64 -38.29 13.80
CA PRO A 201 -5.42 -38.61 14.55
C PRO A 201 -4.28 -37.60 14.39
N GLU A 202 -4.44 -36.57 13.55
CA GLU A 202 -3.40 -35.59 13.19
C GLU A 202 -2.07 -36.24 12.80
N CYS A 203 -2.11 -37.25 11.92
CA CYS A 203 -0.89 -37.94 11.50
C CYS A 203 0.09 -37.02 10.76
N PHE A 204 1.39 -37.32 10.82
CA PHE A 204 2.47 -36.50 10.24
C PHE A 204 2.45 -36.38 8.70
N GLY A 205 2.26 -37.50 7.98
CA GLY A 205 2.10 -37.51 6.52
C GLY A 205 2.72 -38.72 5.81
N TRP A 206 4.05 -38.92 5.93
CA TRP A 206 4.86 -39.78 5.04
C TRP A 206 4.24 -41.16 4.76
N ASP A 207 4.01 -41.97 5.80
CA ASP A 207 3.38 -43.29 5.71
C ASP A 207 1.98 -43.31 6.33
N SER A 208 1.45 -42.13 6.65
CA SER A 208 0.24 -41.94 7.42
C SER A 208 -1.00 -42.48 6.72
N HIS A 209 -0.99 -42.62 5.40
CA HIS A 209 -2.06 -43.28 4.65
C HIS A 209 -2.32 -44.72 5.15
N LYS A 210 -1.30 -45.47 5.59
CA LYS A 210 -1.46 -46.83 6.15
C LYS A 210 -2.15 -46.78 7.50
N TYR A 211 -1.66 -45.94 8.40
CA TYR A 211 -2.20 -45.78 9.75
C TYR A 211 -3.65 -45.26 9.72
N ASN A 212 -3.93 -44.25 8.88
CA ASN A 212 -5.28 -43.75 8.61
C ASN A 212 -6.23 -44.84 8.10
N ARG A 213 -5.78 -45.68 7.16
CA ARG A 213 -6.57 -46.79 6.60
C ARG A 213 -6.88 -47.88 7.64
N GLU A 214 -6.03 -48.10 8.63
CA GLU A 214 -6.31 -49.04 9.73
C GLU A 214 -7.21 -48.42 10.79
N LEU A 215 -6.94 -47.19 11.24
CA LEU A 215 -7.78 -46.47 12.21
C LEU A 215 -9.22 -46.36 11.76
N VAL A 216 -9.44 -46.02 10.49
CA VAL A 216 -10.80 -45.80 9.96
C VAL A 216 -11.65 -47.07 9.96
N LYS A 217 -11.07 -48.27 10.10
CA LYS A 217 -11.83 -49.53 10.22
C LYS A 217 -12.53 -49.66 11.57
N SER A 218 -12.00 -49.04 12.63
CA SER A 218 -12.58 -49.07 13.97
C SER A 218 -13.90 -48.29 14.02
N ALA A 219 -15.01 -48.96 14.34
CA ALA A 219 -16.30 -48.30 14.50
C ALA A 219 -16.32 -47.34 15.70
N ALA A 220 -15.60 -47.69 16.78
CA ALA A 220 -15.47 -46.84 17.96
C ALA A 220 -14.76 -45.52 17.63
N MET A 221 -13.71 -45.57 16.81
CA MET A 221 -13.00 -44.40 16.29
C MET A 221 -13.95 -43.50 15.49
N ARG A 222 -14.66 -44.06 14.49
CA ARG A 222 -15.59 -43.30 13.63
C ARG A 222 -16.73 -42.64 14.42
N ASN A 223 -17.24 -43.31 15.45
CA ASN A 223 -18.37 -42.82 16.25
C ASN A 223 -17.98 -41.75 17.28
N SER A 224 -16.69 -41.66 17.61
CA SER A 224 -16.20 -40.79 18.69
C SER A 224 -15.48 -39.54 18.18
N ILE A 225 -15.35 -39.38 16.86
CA ILE A 225 -14.67 -38.25 16.21
C ILE A 225 -15.67 -37.39 15.46
N ASP A 226 -15.43 -36.09 15.53
CA ASP A 226 -16.17 -35.06 14.79
C ASP A 226 -15.38 -34.59 13.56
N ILE A 227 -14.05 -34.48 13.68
CA ILE A 227 -13.16 -34.02 12.60
C ILE A 227 -11.97 -34.96 12.45
N TRP A 228 -11.72 -35.42 11.23
CA TRP A 228 -10.55 -36.24 10.92
C TRP A 228 -9.36 -35.33 10.52
N GLY A 229 -8.43 -35.10 11.44
CA GLY A 229 -7.26 -34.24 11.20
C GLY A 229 -6.06 -35.01 10.64
N ASN A 230 -5.26 -34.40 9.76
CA ASN A 230 -3.98 -34.91 9.28
C ASN A 230 -3.05 -33.78 8.84
N HIS A 231 -1.75 -34.02 8.94
CA HIS A 231 -0.70 -33.23 8.31
C HIS A 231 -0.33 -33.86 6.96
N ILE A 232 0.53 -33.18 6.20
CA ILE A 232 0.89 -33.59 4.83
C ILE A 232 2.40 -33.69 4.57
N TYR A 233 3.22 -33.80 5.61
CA TYR A 233 4.67 -33.89 5.47
C TYR A 233 5.08 -35.18 4.73
N GLY A 234 5.69 -35.03 3.55
CA GLY A 234 6.14 -36.16 2.74
C GLY A 234 5.00 -37.03 2.14
N VAL A 235 3.75 -36.55 2.12
CA VAL A 235 2.63 -37.27 1.53
C VAL A 235 2.79 -37.34 0.01
N ASN A 236 2.85 -38.57 -0.52
CA ASN A 236 2.94 -38.83 -1.96
C ASN A 236 1.63 -39.37 -2.56
N ASP A 237 0.65 -39.76 -1.73
CA ASP A 237 -0.66 -40.27 -2.15
C ASP A 237 -1.76 -39.70 -1.25
N MET A 238 -2.60 -38.81 -1.80
CA MET A 238 -3.75 -38.25 -1.11
C MET A 238 -5.07 -39.00 -1.37
N THR A 239 -5.06 -40.11 -2.13
CA THR A 239 -6.29 -40.87 -2.43
C THR A 239 -6.94 -41.50 -1.20
N TYR A 240 -6.21 -41.59 -0.09
CA TYR A 240 -6.74 -42.06 1.18
C TYR A 240 -7.76 -41.10 1.80
N VAL A 241 -7.72 -39.80 1.44
CA VAL A 241 -8.65 -38.78 1.94
C VAL A 241 -10.09 -39.15 1.60
N ASP A 242 -10.36 -39.43 0.32
CA ASP A 242 -11.68 -39.88 -0.11
C ASP A 242 -12.08 -41.23 0.51
N TYR A 243 -11.12 -42.15 0.68
CA TYR A 243 -11.38 -43.42 1.36
C TYR A 243 -11.86 -43.21 2.80
N VAL A 244 -11.14 -42.38 3.59
CA VAL A 244 -11.49 -42.06 4.98
C VAL A 244 -12.84 -41.34 5.04
N ARG A 245 -13.04 -40.31 4.22
CA ARG A 245 -14.31 -39.55 4.16
C ARG A 245 -15.49 -40.44 3.77
N SER A 246 -15.30 -41.40 2.86
CA SER A 246 -16.35 -42.31 2.42
C SER A 246 -16.89 -43.18 3.55
N LEU A 247 -16.04 -43.54 4.52
CA LEU A 247 -16.37 -44.40 5.66
C LEU A 247 -16.81 -43.62 6.90
N THR A 248 -16.23 -42.45 7.14
CA THR A 248 -16.51 -41.63 8.33
C THR A 248 -17.71 -40.71 8.15
N LYS A 249 -17.93 -40.19 6.92
CA LYS A 249 -18.86 -39.09 6.64
C LYS A 249 -18.57 -37.84 7.48
N ARG A 250 -17.33 -37.68 7.96
CA ARG A 250 -16.85 -36.52 8.72
C ARG A 250 -15.99 -35.60 7.83
N PRO A 251 -15.88 -34.31 8.17
CA PRO A 251 -14.91 -33.42 7.53
C PRO A 251 -13.48 -33.92 7.77
N MET A 252 -12.59 -33.59 6.83
CA MET A 252 -11.18 -33.95 6.88
C MET A 252 -10.35 -32.68 6.79
N TRP A 253 -9.53 -32.41 7.80
CA TRP A 253 -8.78 -31.16 7.91
C TRP A 253 -7.29 -31.41 7.69
N MET A 254 -6.65 -30.55 6.89
CA MET A 254 -5.20 -30.46 6.84
C MET A 254 -4.80 -29.51 7.97
N THR A 255 -4.24 -30.04 9.05
CA THR A 255 -4.10 -29.31 10.33
C THR A 255 -2.70 -28.76 10.59
N GLU A 256 -1.72 -29.14 9.77
CA GLU A 256 -0.37 -28.59 9.83
C GLU A 256 0.45 -28.85 8.55
N TYR A 257 1.12 -27.80 8.07
CA TYR A 257 2.26 -27.88 7.16
C TYR A 257 3.14 -26.65 7.29
N ILE A 258 4.43 -26.78 6.98
CA ILE A 258 5.38 -25.67 6.86
C ILE A 258 6.32 -25.88 5.66
N PHE A 259 6.70 -24.79 5.00
CA PHE A 259 7.82 -24.77 4.05
C PHE A 259 9.14 -24.51 4.79
N ASP A 260 10.26 -24.99 4.24
CA ASP A 260 11.59 -24.65 4.75
C ASP A 260 11.84 -23.13 4.66
N GLU A 261 12.59 -22.55 5.61
CA GLU A 261 12.83 -21.10 5.70
C GLU A 261 13.57 -20.52 4.48
N ASP A 262 14.36 -21.33 3.76
CA ASP A 262 15.03 -20.92 2.52
C ASP A 262 14.06 -20.90 1.31
N LYS A 263 12.86 -21.46 1.46
CA LYS A 263 11.82 -21.58 0.43
C LYS A 263 10.62 -20.69 0.68
N VAL A 264 10.77 -19.60 1.41
CA VAL A 264 9.70 -18.61 1.63
C VAL A 264 10.15 -17.21 1.18
N GLY A 265 9.20 -16.28 1.03
CA GLY A 265 9.51 -14.89 0.69
C GLY A 265 9.77 -14.58 -0.79
N THR A 266 9.41 -15.49 -1.70
CA THR A 266 9.48 -15.22 -3.15
C THR A 266 8.14 -15.50 -3.80
N TRP A 267 7.91 -14.94 -4.99
CA TRP A 267 6.73 -15.27 -5.77
C TRP A 267 6.69 -16.75 -6.18
N GLU A 268 7.84 -17.35 -6.47
CA GLU A 268 7.93 -18.75 -6.85
C GLU A 268 7.45 -19.66 -5.72
N SER A 269 7.91 -19.42 -4.49
CA SER A 269 7.43 -20.18 -3.34
C SER A 269 5.97 -19.91 -3.01
N ALA A 270 5.46 -18.71 -3.29
CA ALA A 270 4.03 -18.42 -3.14
C ALA A 270 3.18 -19.24 -4.14
N CYS A 271 3.70 -19.50 -5.36
CA CYS A 271 3.06 -20.40 -6.32
C CYS A 271 3.05 -21.84 -5.82
N GLU A 272 4.16 -22.33 -5.28
CA GLU A 272 4.25 -23.67 -4.69
C GLU A 272 3.28 -23.84 -3.50
N PHE A 273 3.15 -22.80 -2.67
CA PHE A 273 2.20 -22.78 -1.57
C PHE A 273 0.75 -22.82 -2.08
N GLN A 274 0.41 -22.01 -3.09
CA GLN A 274 -0.93 -22.03 -3.71
C GLN A 274 -1.26 -23.41 -4.29
N GLU A 275 -0.31 -24.03 -5.01
CA GLU A 275 -0.48 -25.34 -5.62
C GLU A 275 -0.72 -26.42 -4.56
N GLN A 276 -0.02 -26.33 -3.42
CA GLN A 276 -0.22 -27.23 -2.30
C GLN A 276 -1.62 -27.10 -1.68
N ILE A 277 -2.09 -25.86 -1.44
CA ILE A 277 -3.44 -25.60 -0.94
C ILE A 277 -4.48 -26.18 -1.92
N ASP A 278 -4.33 -25.87 -3.21
CA ASP A 278 -5.23 -26.37 -4.26
C ASP A 278 -5.23 -27.91 -4.34
N SER A 279 -4.07 -28.53 -4.17
CA SER A 279 -3.92 -29.99 -4.10
C SER A 279 -4.72 -30.58 -2.93
N CYS A 280 -4.62 -29.98 -1.74
CA CYS A 280 -5.38 -30.40 -0.56
C CYS A 280 -6.88 -30.25 -0.76
N MET A 281 -7.32 -29.10 -1.27
CA MET A 281 -8.74 -28.87 -1.54
C MET A 281 -9.27 -29.85 -2.60
N ARG A 282 -8.52 -30.15 -3.65
CA ARG A 282 -8.94 -31.14 -4.65
C ARG A 282 -8.99 -32.57 -4.09
N ALA A 283 -8.09 -32.91 -3.18
CA ALA A 283 -8.06 -34.22 -2.50
C ALA A 283 -9.27 -34.43 -1.57
N GLY A 284 -9.95 -33.36 -1.14
CA GLY A 284 -11.16 -33.44 -0.33
C GLY A 284 -11.02 -32.93 1.10
N PHE A 285 -9.89 -32.29 1.43
CA PHE A 285 -9.77 -31.56 2.70
C PHE A 285 -10.73 -30.38 2.73
N SER A 286 -11.42 -30.18 3.84
CA SER A 286 -12.33 -29.05 4.07
C SER A 286 -11.67 -27.88 4.78
N ALA A 287 -10.47 -28.05 5.35
CA ALA A 287 -9.69 -26.97 5.92
C ALA A 287 -8.20 -27.11 5.63
N TYR A 288 -7.48 -25.99 5.65
CA TYR A 288 -6.03 -25.92 5.54
C TYR A 288 -5.45 -24.99 6.61
N VAL A 289 -4.58 -25.55 7.45
CA VAL A 289 -4.01 -24.86 8.62
C VAL A 289 -2.48 -24.94 8.53
N TYR A 290 -1.83 -23.78 8.49
CA TYR A 290 -0.38 -23.68 8.32
C TYR A 290 0.35 -23.47 9.66
N TYR A 291 1.56 -24.00 9.80
CA TYR A 291 2.22 -24.10 11.11
C TYR A 291 2.88 -22.82 11.63
N ASN A 292 3.79 -22.20 10.88
CA ASN A 292 4.61 -21.08 11.38
C ASN A 292 4.12 -19.73 10.86
N MET A 293 2.94 -19.29 11.29
CA MET A 293 2.35 -18.04 10.80
C MET A 293 3.19 -16.82 11.12
N ILE A 294 3.77 -16.74 12.31
CA ILE A 294 4.52 -15.56 12.78
C ILE A 294 5.70 -15.25 11.86
N ASN A 295 6.46 -16.26 11.45
CA ASN A 295 7.60 -16.02 10.57
C ASN A 295 7.18 -15.87 9.11
N HIS A 296 6.18 -16.62 8.65
CA HIS A 296 5.93 -16.80 7.21
C HIS A 296 4.80 -15.93 6.67
N MET A 297 3.91 -15.39 7.50
CA MET A 297 2.79 -14.54 7.07
C MET A 297 3.08 -13.04 7.19
N PHE A 298 4.21 -12.66 7.79
CA PHE A 298 4.57 -11.26 8.02
C PHE A 298 5.88 -10.89 7.34
N GLY A 299 6.02 -9.61 6.99
CA GLY A 299 7.17 -9.04 6.30
C GLY A 299 7.55 -9.81 5.03
N ASP A 300 8.84 -10.13 4.91
CA ASP A 300 9.38 -10.93 3.80
C ASP A 300 9.11 -12.44 3.94
N GLY A 301 8.43 -12.87 5.00
CA GLY A 301 8.12 -14.27 5.26
C GLY A 301 9.29 -15.12 5.77
N LYS A 302 10.47 -14.55 6.05
CA LYS A 302 11.66 -15.29 6.52
C LYS A 302 11.95 -15.12 8.02
N GLY A 303 11.03 -14.49 8.77
CA GLY A 303 11.21 -14.14 10.17
C GLY A 303 12.09 -12.89 10.38
N GLY A 304 11.72 -12.02 11.32
CA GLY A 304 12.43 -10.77 11.61
C GLY A 304 12.02 -9.56 10.75
N GLY A 305 11.06 -9.72 9.84
CA GLY A 305 10.42 -8.62 9.10
C GLY A 305 9.47 -7.77 9.95
N ASN A 306 8.95 -6.68 9.37
CA ASN A 306 7.99 -5.80 10.03
C ASN A 306 6.66 -6.53 10.28
N ALA A 307 6.25 -6.67 11.54
CA ALA A 307 5.02 -7.35 11.94
C ALA A 307 3.73 -6.62 11.49
N SER A 308 3.83 -5.36 11.06
CA SER A 308 2.72 -4.60 10.49
C SER A 308 2.55 -4.81 8.98
N GLU A 309 3.42 -5.59 8.33
CA GLU A 309 3.34 -5.92 6.90
C GLU A 309 3.05 -7.41 6.70
N LEU A 310 2.17 -7.74 5.76
CA LEU A 310 1.84 -9.13 5.42
C LEU A 310 2.69 -9.63 4.25
N SER A 311 3.12 -10.89 4.33
CA SER A 311 3.87 -11.55 3.25
C SER A 311 2.94 -12.02 2.13
N THR A 312 3.49 -12.30 0.95
CA THR A 312 2.72 -12.89 -0.17
C THR A 312 2.05 -14.21 0.20
N PHE A 313 2.60 -15.00 1.12
CA PHE A 313 1.96 -16.23 1.61
C PHE A 313 0.64 -15.92 2.33
N ALA A 314 0.61 -14.85 3.13
CA ALA A 314 -0.59 -14.44 3.83
C ALA A 314 -1.72 -14.12 2.85
N TYR A 315 -1.39 -13.39 1.79
CA TYR A 315 -2.34 -13.08 0.72
C TYR A 315 -2.79 -14.33 -0.05
N VAL A 316 -1.87 -15.24 -0.42
CA VAL A 316 -2.22 -16.50 -1.09
C VAL A 316 -3.21 -17.34 -0.28
N LEU A 317 -3.00 -17.49 1.03
CA LEU A 317 -3.96 -18.17 1.89
C LEU A 317 -5.25 -17.35 2.06
N GLY A 318 -5.14 -16.02 2.10
CA GLY A 318 -6.26 -15.07 2.20
C GLY A 318 -7.22 -15.10 1.01
N HIS A 319 -6.72 -15.39 -0.20
CA HIS A 319 -7.57 -15.68 -1.35
C HIS A 319 -8.57 -16.80 -1.03
N TYR A 320 -8.10 -17.93 -0.49
CA TYR A 320 -8.99 -19.04 -0.15
C TYR A 320 -9.84 -18.74 1.08
N ALA A 321 -9.25 -18.13 2.11
CA ALA A 321 -9.95 -17.79 3.35
C ALA A 321 -11.18 -16.91 3.10
N ARG A 322 -11.04 -15.84 2.29
CA ARG A 322 -12.15 -14.93 1.99
C ARG A 322 -13.15 -15.50 1.00
N TYR A 323 -12.69 -16.24 -0.01
CA TYR A 323 -13.52 -16.55 -1.18
C TYR A 323 -13.87 -18.03 -1.34
N ALA A 324 -13.47 -18.91 -0.41
CA ALA A 324 -13.87 -20.31 -0.41
C ALA A 324 -14.50 -20.78 0.90
N THR A 325 -14.24 -20.13 2.04
CA THR A 325 -14.84 -20.50 3.34
C THR A 325 -16.36 -20.49 3.27
N GLY A 326 -16.99 -21.56 3.77
CA GLY A 326 -18.44 -21.76 3.72
C GLY A 326 -18.99 -22.17 2.35
N MET A 327 -18.19 -22.11 1.29
CA MET A 327 -18.60 -22.54 -0.06
C MET A 327 -18.41 -24.05 -0.24
N THR A 328 -19.04 -24.61 -1.28
CA THR A 328 -18.89 -26.01 -1.66
C THR A 328 -17.98 -26.11 -2.88
N ARG A 329 -16.93 -26.94 -2.80
CA ARG A 329 -16.07 -27.21 -3.96
C ARG A 329 -16.87 -27.94 -5.04
N ILE A 330 -16.73 -27.50 -6.28
CA ILE A 330 -17.37 -28.10 -7.46
C ILE A 330 -16.34 -28.67 -8.42
N LYS A 331 -16.79 -29.41 -9.43
CA LYS A 331 -15.91 -29.93 -10.47
C LYS A 331 -15.50 -28.80 -11.42
N SER A 332 -14.20 -28.57 -11.51
CA SER A 332 -13.56 -27.74 -12.52
C SER A 332 -12.72 -28.61 -13.45
N SER A 333 -12.63 -28.25 -14.72
CA SER A 333 -11.79 -28.95 -15.69
C SER A 333 -11.10 -27.94 -16.60
N PHE A 334 -9.80 -27.75 -16.36
CA PHE A 334 -8.96 -26.86 -17.16
C PHE A 334 -8.45 -27.57 -18.41
N SER A 335 -8.42 -26.86 -19.52
CA SER A 335 -7.81 -27.28 -20.78
C SER A 335 -6.88 -26.19 -21.27
N ASP A 336 -5.58 -26.49 -21.25
CA ASP A 336 -4.52 -25.60 -21.69
C ASP A 336 -3.35 -26.44 -22.24
N LYS A 337 -2.86 -26.08 -23.42
CA LYS A 337 -1.81 -26.81 -24.14
C LYS A 337 -0.42 -26.17 -23.98
N GLY A 338 -0.29 -25.11 -23.19
CA GLY A 338 1.03 -24.51 -22.94
C GLY A 338 1.92 -25.36 -22.03
N LYS A 339 3.21 -25.04 -22.03
CA LYS A 339 4.24 -25.80 -21.31
C LYS A 339 4.02 -25.81 -19.78
N THR A 340 3.49 -24.71 -19.26
CA THR A 340 3.10 -24.54 -17.85
C THR A 340 1.61 -24.22 -17.83
N PRO A 341 0.72 -25.23 -17.87
CA PRO A 341 -0.73 -25.06 -17.91
C PRO A 341 -1.26 -24.21 -16.77
N VAL A 342 -2.26 -23.37 -17.03
CA VAL A 342 -3.06 -22.77 -15.95
C VAL A 342 -3.82 -23.86 -15.18
N ASN A 343 -3.95 -23.69 -13.87
CA ASN A 343 -4.62 -24.66 -13.01
C ASN A 343 -5.38 -23.96 -11.88
N GLY A 344 -6.17 -24.74 -11.13
CA GLY A 344 -6.85 -24.29 -9.92
C GLY A 344 -8.15 -25.05 -9.64
N SER A 345 -9.03 -24.41 -8.86
CA SER A 345 -10.27 -25.00 -8.35
C SER A 345 -11.42 -23.99 -8.32
N ALA A 346 -12.66 -24.50 -8.21
CA ALA A 346 -13.86 -23.67 -8.19
C ALA A 346 -14.80 -24.08 -7.07
N TYR A 347 -15.52 -23.10 -6.54
CA TYR A 347 -16.39 -23.21 -5.38
C TYR A 347 -17.67 -22.44 -5.63
N VAL A 348 -18.78 -22.93 -5.08
CA VAL A 348 -20.09 -22.31 -5.22
C VAL A 348 -20.72 -22.08 -3.85
N SER A 349 -21.41 -20.95 -3.68
CA SER A 349 -22.19 -20.65 -2.49
C SER A 349 -23.31 -21.67 -2.29
N GLU A 350 -23.89 -21.68 -1.09
CA GLU A 350 -24.96 -22.62 -0.72
C GLU A 350 -26.22 -22.44 -1.59
N ASN A 351 -26.60 -21.20 -1.89
CA ASN A 351 -27.72 -20.87 -2.78
C ASN A 351 -27.39 -21.02 -4.28
N GLY A 352 -26.11 -21.13 -4.65
CA GLY A 352 -25.69 -21.27 -6.05
C GLY A 352 -25.49 -19.95 -6.81
N ASP A 353 -25.67 -18.80 -6.17
CA ASP A 353 -25.66 -17.50 -6.84
C ASP A 353 -24.26 -16.88 -6.94
N THR A 354 -23.29 -17.36 -6.15
CA THR A 354 -21.90 -16.91 -6.20
C THR A 354 -20.99 -18.07 -6.54
N LEU A 355 -20.12 -17.87 -7.53
CA LEU A 355 -19.09 -18.82 -7.94
C LEU A 355 -17.71 -18.17 -7.79
N SER A 356 -16.82 -18.80 -7.01
CA SER A 356 -15.42 -18.39 -6.87
C SER A 356 -14.53 -19.35 -7.65
N LEU A 357 -13.78 -18.83 -8.61
CA LEU A 357 -12.82 -19.55 -9.43
C LEU A 357 -11.40 -19.10 -9.08
N PHE A 358 -10.58 -20.03 -8.63
CA PHE A 358 -9.17 -19.82 -8.31
C PHE A 358 -8.32 -20.28 -9.49
N VAL A 359 -7.42 -19.42 -9.97
CA VAL A 359 -6.59 -19.70 -11.15
C VAL A 359 -5.17 -19.23 -10.93
N LEU A 360 -4.21 -20.15 -11.01
CA LEU A 360 -2.79 -19.82 -11.08
C LEU A 360 -2.32 -19.86 -12.54
N ASN A 361 -1.79 -18.74 -13.03
CA ASN A 361 -0.97 -18.70 -14.22
C ASN A 361 0.50 -18.55 -13.82
N ARG A 362 1.19 -19.70 -13.68
CA ARG A 362 2.62 -19.75 -13.35
C ARG A 362 3.54 -19.48 -14.56
N SER A 363 2.98 -19.35 -15.77
CA SER A 363 3.80 -19.00 -16.92
C SER A 363 4.11 -17.51 -16.93
N SER A 364 5.28 -17.12 -17.45
CA SER A 364 5.64 -15.70 -17.63
C SER A 364 4.75 -14.98 -18.63
N GLU A 365 4.06 -15.73 -19.50
CA GLU A 365 3.22 -15.20 -20.55
C GLU A 365 1.78 -14.98 -20.08
N PRO A 366 1.12 -13.91 -20.53
CA PRO A 366 -0.31 -13.75 -20.32
C PRO A 366 -1.10 -14.84 -21.04
N VAL A 367 -2.22 -15.25 -20.43
CA VAL A 367 -3.12 -16.29 -20.93
C VAL A 367 -4.54 -15.73 -21.00
N LYS A 368 -5.21 -15.91 -22.14
CA LYS A 368 -6.64 -15.63 -22.26
C LYS A 368 -7.43 -16.84 -21.78
N LEU A 369 -8.08 -16.75 -20.63
CA LEU A 369 -8.89 -17.81 -20.06
C LEU A 369 -10.35 -17.65 -20.47
N LYS A 370 -10.89 -18.63 -21.19
CA LYS A 370 -12.32 -18.78 -21.41
C LYS A 370 -12.97 -19.57 -20.28
N ALA A 371 -13.78 -18.93 -19.45
CA ALA A 371 -14.48 -19.61 -18.34
C ALA A 371 -15.91 -19.98 -18.76
N ASN A 372 -16.24 -21.27 -18.83
CA ASN A 372 -17.60 -21.72 -19.12
C ASN A 372 -18.37 -21.85 -17.79
N LEU A 373 -19.13 -20.81 -17.47
CA LEU A 373 -19.89 -20.68 -16.23
C LEU A 373 -21.24 -21.42 -16.34
N PRO A 374 -21.80 -21.88 -15.20
CA PRO A 374 -23.12 -22.50 -15.17
C PRO A 374 -24.28 -21.50 -15.26
N PHE A 375 -24.00 -20.20 -15.16
CA PHE A 375 -24.96 -19.11 -15.25
C PHE A 375 -24.35 -17.89 -15.93
N GLU A 376 -25.21 -16.99 -16.40
CA GLU A 376 -24.81 -15.65 -16.83
C GLU A 376 -24.48 -14.80 -15.60
N SER A 377 -23.27 -14.25 -15.56
CA SER A 377 -22.83 -13.40 -14.45
C SER A 377 -23.36 -11.96 -14.62
N ARG A 378 -23.82 -11.36 -13.52
CA ARG A 378 -24.25 -9.95 -13.44
C ARG A 378 -23.14 -9.06 -12.90
N GLN A 379 -22.34 -9.57 -11.98
CA GLN A 379 -21.16 -8.90 -11.45
C GLN A 379 -19.96 -9.85 -11.46
N VAL A 380 -18.77 -9.28 -11.66
CA VAL A 380 -17.51 -10.00 -11.68
C VAL A 380 -16.46 -9.22 -10.89
N HIS A 381 -15.96 -9.82 -9.82
CA HIS A 381 -14.84 -9.30 -9.05
C HIS A 381 -13.59 -10.13 -9.32
N ALA A 382 -12.44 -9.47 -9.47
CA ALA A 382 -11.15 -10.12 -9.60
C ALA A 382 -10.24 -9.68 -8.45
N ALA A 383 -9.75 -10.64 -7.68
CA ALA A 383 -8.65 -10.42 -6.75
C ALA A 383 -7.38 -11.05 -7.34
N LEU A 384 -6.27 -10.31 -7.31
CA LEU A 384 -4.99 -10.77 -7.87
C LEU A 384 -3.85 -10.62 -6.86
N THR A 385 -3.05 -11.68 -6.73
CA THR A 385 -1.73 -11.63 -6.10
C THR A 385 -0.63 -12.03 -7.10
N ASN A 386 0.47 -11.30 -7.12
CA ASN A 386 1.71 -11.63 -7.84
C ASN A 386 2.93 -11.04 -7.09
N ALA A 387 4.12 -11.10 -7.68
CA ALA A 387 5.34 -10.53 -7.08
C ALA A 387 5.25 -9.04 -6.70
N THR A 388 4.33 -8.30 -7.32
CA THR A 388 4.19 -6.84 -7.24
C THR A 388 2.84 -6.39 -6.67
N ARG A 389 1.95 -7.32 -6.34
CA ARG A 389 0.58 -7.03 -5.89
C ARG A 389 0.12 -8.06 -4.91
N ASN A 390 -0.58 -7.59 -3.90
CA ASN A 390 -1.07 -8.41 -2.83
C ASN A 390 -2.59 -8.22 -2.72
N ARG A 391 -3.36 -9.22 -3.16
CA ARG A 391 -4.84 -9.20 -3.18
C ARG A 391 -5.40 -7.89 -3.75
N PHE A 392 -4.89 -7.47 -4.90
CA PHE A 392 -5.40 -6.30 -5.62
C PHE A 392 -6.79 -6.64 -6.18
N VAL A 393 -7.83 -6.01 -5.61
CA VAL A 393 -9.23 -6.28 -5.94
C VAL A 393 -9.74 -5.25 -6.94
N GLN A 394 -10.46 -5.72 -7.97
CA GLN A 394 -11.11 -4.89 -8.96
C GLN A 394 -12.53 -5.39 -9.23
N ASP A 395 -13.46 -4.44 -9.37
CA ASP A 395 -14.70 -4.69 -10.09
C ASP A 395 -14.40 -4.65 -11.60
N VAL A 396 -14.58 -5.80 -12.25
CA VAL A 396 -14.36 -5.98 -13.69
C VAL A 396 -15.68 -6.29 -14.42
N SER A 397 -16.81 -5.98 -13.80
CA SER A 397 -18.15 -6.25 -14.34
C SER A 397 -18.38 -5.58 -15.68
N THR A 398 -17.89 -4.35 -15.88
CA THR A 398 -18.00 -3.64 -17.17
C THR A 398 -17.31 -4.37 -18.32
N GLN A 399 -16.33 -5.24 -18.01
CA GLN A 399 -15.57 -6.02 -19.00
C GLN A 399 -16.18 -7.39 -19.24
N TYR A 400 -16.71 -8.04 -18.19
CA TYR A 400 -16.99 -9.48 -18.20
C TYR A 400 -18.41 -9.90 -17.79
N ALA A 401 -19.26 -9.00 -17.31
CA ALA A 401 -20.65 -9.30 -16.97
C ALA A 401 -21.53 -9.47 -18.24
N GLY A 402 -22.73 -10.06 -18.05
CA GLY A 402 -23.71 -10.28 -19.12
C GLY A 402 -23.44 -11.51 -19.99
N THR A 403 -22.53 -12.39 -19.56
CA THR A 403 -22.21 -13.63 -20.27
C THR A 403 -21.97 -14.81 -19.32
N ALA A 404 -22.29 -16.01 -19.80
CA ALA A 404 -21.93 -17.28 -19.16
C ALA A 404 -20.59 -17.84 -19.68
N SER A 405 -19.91 -17.13 -20.58
CA SER A 405 -18.62 -17.54 -21.13
C SER A 405 -17.64 -16.37 -21.28
N PRO A 406 -17.27 -15.67 -20.18
CA PRO A 406 -16.31 -14.57 -20.24
C PRO A 406 -14.92 -15.05 -20.68
N GLU A 407 -14.24 -14.21 -21.47
CA GLU A 407 -12.84 -14.38 -21.85
C GLU A 407 -11.98 -13.38 -21.07
N ILE A 408 -11.21 -13.89 -20.12
CA ILE A 408 -10.52 -13.11 -19.10
C ILE A 408 -9.02 -13.11 -19.40
N ASP A 409 -8.41 -11.94 -19.37
CA ASP A 409 -6.97 -11.80 -19.60
C ASP A 409 -6.21 -12.01 -18.29
N LEU A 410 -5.60 -13.19 -18.14
CA LEU A 410 -4.74 -13.52 -17.01
C LEU A 410 -3.31 -13.10 -17.31
N LEU A 411 -2.75 -12.23 -16.47
CA LEU A 411 -1.31 -11.95 -16.47
C LEU A 411 -0.49 -13.23 -16.25
N GLY A 412 0.74 -13.22 -16.73
CA GLY A 412 1.75 -14.20 -16.35
C GLY A 412 2.19 -14.03 -14.89
N ASN A 413 2.69 -15.11 -14.30
CA ASN A 413 3.18 -15.17 -12.93
C ASN A 413 2.20 -14.55 -11.92
N ALA A 414 0.93 -14.96 -11.98
CA ALA A 414 -0.12 -14.36 -11.17
C ALA A 414 -1.14 -15.40 -10.71
N PHE A 415 -1.65 -15.19 -9.50
CA PHE A 415 -2.74 -15.95 -8.89
C PHE A 415 -3.99 -15.08 -8.81
N TYR A 416 -5.10 -15.60 -9.34
CA TYR A 416 -6.38 -14.93 -9.38
C TYR A 416 -7.41 -15.68 -8.53
N THR A 417 -8.26 -14.90 -7.86
CA THR A 417 -9.62 -15.33 -7.53
C THR A 417 -10.60 -14.50 -8.34
N LEU A 418 -11.42 -15.16 -9.14
CA LEU A 418 -12.48 -14.57 -9.95
C LEU A 418 -13.81 -14.95 -9.33
N GLN A 419 -14.57 -13.98 -8.85
CA GLN A 419 -15.89 -14.20 -8.28
C GLN A 419 -16.97 -13.75 -9.27
N PHE A 420 -17.81 -14.68 -9.69
CA PHE A 420 -18.93 -14.45 -10.59
C PHE A 420 -20.24 -14.54 -9.80
N ILE A 421 -21.10 -13.54 -9.98
CA ILE A 421 -22.32 -13.40 -9.19
C ILE A 421 -23.53 -13.37 -10.13
N ARG A 422 -24.52 -14.25 -9.92
CA ARG A 422 -25.67 -14.51 -10.81
C ARG A 422 -26.81 -13.50 -10.64
N THR A 423 -27.18 -13.22 -9.41
CA THR A 423 -28.17 -12.21 -9.03
C THR A 423 -27.40 -11.08 -8.37
N GLU A 424 -27.82 -9.83 -8.54
CA GLU A 424 -27.48 -8.87 -7.48
C GLU A 424 -27.91 -9.56 -6.18
N ALA A 425 -26.99 -9.79 -5.25
CA ALA A 425 -27.40 -10.28 -3.95
C ALA A 425 -28.56 -9.37 -3.49
N GLU A 426 -29.55 -9.88 -2.75
CA GLU A 426 -30.19 -8.95 -1.81
C GLU A 426 -28.99 -8.35 -1.08
N THR A 427 -28.74 -7.08 -1.35
CA THR A 427 -27.91 -6.27 -0.47
C THR A 427 -28.44 -6.68 0.89
N PRO A 428 -27.63 -7.28 1.80
CA PRO A 428 -28.10 -7.38 3.18
C PRO A 428 -28.69 -6.01 3.48
N GLU A 429 -29.99 -5.93 3.87
CA GLU A 429 -30.75 -4.70 4.19
C GLU A 429 -29.75 -3.59 4.38
N PRO A 430 -29.56 -2.67 3.40
CA PRO A 430 -28.29 -1.99 3.18
C PRO A 430 -27.73 -1.65 4.55
N SER A 431 -26.72 -2.43 4.96
CA SER A 431 -25.90 -1.98 6.07
C SER A 431 -25.51 -0.59 5.63
N GLU A 432 -25.81 0.41 6.45
CA GLU A 432 -25.61 1.82 6.15
C GLU A 432 -24.42 1.99 5.20
N PRO A 433 -24.61 2.67 4.05
CA PRO A 433 -23.66 2.65 2.94
C PRO A 433 -22.25 2.77 3.50
N THR A 434 -21.49 1.67 3.36
CA THR A 434 -20.21 1.55 4.07
C THR A 434 -19.29 2.63 3.53
N VAL A 435 -18.99 3.61 4.37
CA VAL A 435 -18.08 4.70 4.10
C VAL A 435 -16.81 4.11 3.50
N MET A 436 -16.43 4.56 2.30
CA MET A 436 -15.26 3.99 1.62
C MET A 436 -13.99 4.40 2.36
N GLU A 437 -13.05 3.47 2.52
CA GLU A 437 -11.77 3.78 3.15
C GLU A 437 -10.89 4.65 2.24
N ALA A 438 -10.35 5.73 2.81
CA ALA A 438 -9.35 6.55 2.14
C ALA A 438 -7.99 5.86 2.18
N TYR A 439 -7.25 5.91 1.06
CA TYR A 439 -5.86 5.45 1.04
C TYR A 439 -4.98 6.37 1.90
N LYS A 440 -5.07 7.70 1.70
CA LYS A 440 -4.45 8.68 2.59
C LYS A 440 -5.32 8.91 3.83
N LYS A 441 -4.80 8.59 5.01
CA LYS A 441 -5.57 8.70 6.26
C LYS A 441 -5.92 10.15 6.56
N THR A 442 -7.01 10.39 7.28
CA THR A 442 -7.50 11.74 7.65
C THR A 442 -6.55 12.52 8.57
N THR A 443 -5.63 11.80 9.25
CA THR A 443 -4.57 12.36 10.08
C THR A 443 -3.29 12.71 9.30
N GLU A 444 -3.26 12.44 7.99
CA GLU A 444 -2.11 12.62 7.12
C GLU A 444 -2.37 13.72 6.10
N VAL A 445 -1.32 14.45 5.72
CA VAL A 445 -1.38 15.47 4.65
C VAL A 445 -0.50 15.10 3.45
N ASN A 446 0.41 14.12 3.62
CA ASN A 446 1.14 13.49 2.53
C ASN A 446 0.55 12.12 2.19
N PRO A 447 0.52 11.72 0.91
CA PRO A 447 0.92 12.50 -0.28
C PRO A 447 -0.01 13.68 -0.58
N LEU A 448 0.42 14.63 -1.42
CA LEU A 448 -0.36 15.82 -1.77
C LEU A 448 -1.69 15.46 -2.43
N ASN A 449 -1.67 14.53 -3.40
CA ASN A 449 -2.88 13.97 -4.02
C ASN A 449 -3.27 12.64 -3.33
N PRO A 450 -4.50 12.48 -2.83
CA PRO A 450 -4.90 11.29 -2.06
C PRO A 450 -5.34 10.09 -2.90
N TYR A 451 -5.57 10.26 -4.21
CA TYR A 451 -6.17 9.21 -5.05
C TYR A 451 -5.49 9.07 -6.43
N ARG A 452 -4.42 9.82 -6.70
CA ARG A 452 -3.66 9.76 -7.96
C ARG A 452 -2.15 9.77 -7.75
N PHE A 453 -1.46 8.93 -8.53
CA PHE A 453 -0.01 8.89 -8.59
C PHE A 453 0.58 10.05 -9.41
N CYS A 454 1.58 10.69 -8.84
CA CYS A 454 2.33 11.80 -9.44
C CYS A 454 3.74 11.84 -8.84
N ALA A 455 4.76 12.10 -9.65
CA ALA A 455 6.15 12.01 -9.23
C ALA A 455 7.00 13.19 -9.68
N ASP A 456 8.28 13.20 -9.30
CA ASP A 456 9.29 14.14 -9.80
C ASP A 456 8.84 15.62 -9.70
N PRO A 457 8.65 16.13 -8.47
CA PRO A 457 7.99 17.42 -8.26
C PRO A 457 8.86 18.59 -8.71
N THR A 458 8.22 19.62 -9.26
CA THR A 458 8.73 21.00 -9.34
C THR A 458 7.61 21.97 -8.97
N SER A 459 7.94 23.23 -8.67
CA SER A 459 6.91 24.21 -8.32
C SER A 459 7.29 25.66 -8.59
N VAL A 460 6.25 26.50 -8.73
CA VAL A 460 6.37 27.96 -8.85
C VAL A 460 5.30 28.65 -7.98
N GLU A 461 5.69 29.72 -7.29
CA GLU A 461 4.73 30.62 -6.64
C GLU A 461 4.26 31.65 -7.66
N TYR A 462 2.95 31.82 -7.79
CA TYR A 462 2.35 32.85 -8.63
C TYR A 462 1.10 33.40 -7.94
N GLU A 463 1.05 34.72 -7.80
CA GLU A 463 -0.07 35.45 -7.18
C GLU A 463 -0.49 34.90 -5.79
N GLY A 464 0.47 34.45 -4.99
CA GLY A 464 0.25 33.94 -3.64
C GLY A 464 -0.26 32.49 -3.57
N ARG A 465 -0.35 31.80 -4.70
CA ARG A 465 -0.61 30.36 -4.79
C ARG A 465 0.66 29.60 -5.16
N LEU A 466 0.84 28.42 -4.59
CA LEU A 466 1.91 27.51 -4.97
C LEU A 466 1.38 26.50 -6.00
N TYR A 467 1.94 26.50 -7.21
CA TYR A 467 1.63 25.54 -8.26
C TYR A 467 2.72 24.47 -8.31
N VAL A 468 2.31 23.20 -8.27
CA VAL A 468 3.17 22.02 -8.29
C VAL A 468 2.91 21.22 -9.56
N TYR A 469 3.97 20.81 -10.22
CA TYR A 469 3.95 19.99 -11.43
C TYR A 469 4.69 18.69 -11.17
N GLY A 470 4.30 17.64 -11.86
CA GLY A 470 5.00 16.37 -11.76
C GLY A 470 4.72 15.41 -12.91
N THR A 471 5.55 14.38 -13.01
CA THR A 471 5.38 13.23 -13.90
C THR A 471 4.05 12.52 -13.59
N ASN A 472 3.25 12.23 -14.62
CA ASN A 472 1.95 11.57 -14.45
C ASN A 472 2.08 10.03 -14.35
N ASP A 473 2.59 9.52 -13.23
CA ASP A 473 2.66 8.08 -12.93
C ASP A 473 1.27 7.40 -13.05
N GLN A 474 0.17 8.13 -12.76
CA GLN A 474 -1.20 7.62 -12.93
C GLN A 474 -1.53 7.23 -14.38
N GLN A 475 -0.93 7.86 -15.38
CA GLN A 475 -1.17 7.50 -16.79
C GLN A 475 -0.70 6.07 -17.09
N GLU A 476 0.46 5.68 -16.57
CA GLU A 476 0.98 4.32 -16.71
C GLU A 476 0.13 3.33 -15.90
N PHE A 477 -0.25 3.71 -14.67
CA PHE A 477 -1.13 2.91 -13.82
C PHE A 477 -2.45 2.60 -14.56
N ASN A 478 -3.14 3.62 -15.04
CA ASN A 478 -4.39 3.45 -15.79
C ASN A 478 -4.21 2.61 -17.05
N ALA A 479 -3.14 2.85 -17.82
CA ALA A 479 -2.87 2.13 -19.07
C ALA A 479 -2.50 0.65 -18.87
N THR A 480 -2.35 0.21 -17.62
CA THR A 480 -2.10 -1.18 -17.25
C THR A 480 -3.21 -1.70 -16.34
N GLY A 481 -4.22 -0.89 -15.98
CA GLY A 481 -5.19 -1.24 -14.93
C GLY A 481 -4.53 -1.44 -13.57
N GLY A 482 -3.38 -0.82 -13.33
CA GLY A 482 -2.52 -1.06 -12.20
C GLY A 482 -1.79 -2.39 -12.24
N LEU A 483 -1.94 -3.20 -13.31
CA LEU A 483 -1.54 -4.61 -13.44
C LEU A 483 -0.08 -4.86 -13.86
N THR A 484 0.72 -3.84 -14.13
CA THR A 484 2.19 -4.02 -14.20
C THR A 484 2.92 -2.98 -13.36
N SER A 485 4.22 -3.18 -13.15
CA SER A 485 5.08 -2.14 -12.57
C SER A 485 5.11 -0.90 -13.47
N ASN A 486 5.44 0.24 -12.87
CA ASN A 486 5.63 1.49 -13.58
C ASN A 486 6.89 1.40 -14.44
N THR A 487 6.73 1.47 -15.76
CA THR A 487 7.86 1.47 -16.71
C THR A 487 8.19 2.87 -17.23
N TYR A 488 7.38 3.87 -16.85
CA TYR A 488 7.45 5.26 -17.29
C TYR A 488 7.20 5.51 -18.80
N GLY A 489 7.24 4.46 -19.63
CA GLY A 489 7.24 4.56 -21.10
C GLY A 489 5.92 4.99 -21.73
N LYS A 490 4.81 4.94 -20.99
CA LYS A 490 3.50 5.41 -21.45
C LYS A 490 3.22 6.87 -21.06
N ILE A 491 4.04 7.47 -20.21
CA ILE A 491 3.80 8.80 -19.64
C ILE A 491 4.09 9.89 -20.68
N ARG A 492 3.04 10.55 -21.16
CA ARG A 492 3.03 11.66 -22.13
C ARG A 492 2.13 12.80 -21.65
N SER A 493 2.03 12.95 -20.35
CA SER A 493 1.31 14.04 -19.70
C SER A 493 1.98 14.41 -18.39
N LEU A 494 1.77 15.64 -17.96
CA LEU A 494 2.26 16.16 -16.68
C LEU A 494 1.07 16.58 -15.82
N VAL A 495 1.12 16.31 -14.52
CA VAL A 495 0.09 16.70 -13.55
C VAL A 495 0.32 18.14 -13.11
N VAL A 496 -0.76 18.87 -12.83
CA VAL A 496 -0.73 20.20 -12.21
C VAL A 496 -1.64 20.21 -10.98
N MET A 497 -1.12 20.71 -9.85
CA MET A 497 -1.87 20.92 -8.61
C MET A 497 -1.52 22.28 -8.02
N SER A 498 -2.38 22.86 -7.18
CA SER A 498 -2.02 24.08 -6.46
C SER A 498 -2.60 24.15 -5.05
N THR A 499 -2.02 25.00 -4.22
CA THR A 499 -2.46 25.24 -2.85
C THR A 499 -2.19 26.68 -2.42
N GLU A 500 -2.94 27.16 -1.43
CA GLU A 500 -2.64 28.38 -0.67
C GLU A 500 -2.23 28.09 0.77
N ASP A 501 -2.62 26.94 1.32
CA ASP A 501 -2.49 26.61 2.73
C ASP A 501 -1.57 25.42 3.01
N LEU A 502 -1.03 24.81 1.94
CA LEU A 502 -0.11 23.68 1.91
C LEU A 502 -0.72 22.30 2.25
N VAL A 503 -2.01 22.24 2.56
CA VAL A 503 -2.70 21.03 3.03
C VAL A 503 -3.87 20.65 2.12
N ASN A 504 -4.68 21.61 1.71
CA ASN A 504 -5.72 21.41 0.71
C ASN A 504 -5.14 21.70 -0.67
N TRP A 505 -5.27 20.74 -1.58
CA TRP A 505 -4.68 20.79 -2.90
C TRP A 505 -5.76 20.75 -3.95
N THR A 506 -5.83 21.78 -4.80
CA THR A 506 -6.65 21.81 -6.00
C THR A 506 -5.96 21.00 -7.10
N TYR A 507 -6.60 19.95 -7.61
CA TYR A 507 -6.10 19.20 -8.77
C TYR A 507 -6.53 19.89 -10.08
N HIS A 508 -5.57 20.34 -10.90
CA HIS A 508 -5.87 21.06 -12.15
C HIS A 508 -5.86 20.16 -13.39
N GLY A 509 -5.89 18.84 -13.21
CA GLY A 509 -5.81 17.88 -14.31
C GLY A 509 -4.38 17.68 -14.81
N THR A 510 -4.25 17.52 -16.12
CA THR A 510 -2.97 17.21 -16.77
C THR A 510 -2.73 18.04 -18.01
N ILE A 511 -1.47 18.41 -18.25
CA ILE A 511 -1.00 18.92 -19.53
C ILE A 511 -0.84 17.74 -20.49
N ASP A 512 -1.62 17.71 -21.57
CA ASP A 512 -1.46 16.71 -22.64
C ASP A 512 -0.25 17.08 -23.51
N MET A 513 0.90 16.50 -23.17
CA MET A 513 2.14 16.77 -23.88
C MET A 513 2.12 16.23 -25.31
N THR A 514 1.29 15.22 -25.61
CA THR A 514 1.14 14.71 -26.98
C THR A 514 0.44 15.75 -27.86
N ALA A 515 -0.60 16.41 -27.32
CA ALA A 515 -1.28 17.50 -28.01
C ALA A 515 -0.37 18.74 -28.18
N VAL A 516 0.46 19.06 -27.17
CA VAL A 516 1.34 20.24 -27.20
C VAL A 516 2.56 20.04 -28.11
N CYS A 517 3.25 18.91 -28.02
CA CYS A 517 4.53 18.67 -28.69
C CYS A 517 4.42 17.82 -29.97
N GLY A 518 3.33 17.07 -30.16
CA GLY A 518 3.14 16.23 -31.34
C GLY A 518 4.17 15.10 -31.47
N GLN A 519 4.64 14.84 -32.69
CA GLN A 519 5.33 13.58 -33.04
C GLN A 519 6.75 13.41 -32.50
N TRP A 520 7.42 14.48 -32.04
CA TRP A 520 8.78 14.38 -31.52
C TRP A 520 8.84 13.94 -30.05
N LEU A 521 7.70 13.93 -29.36
CA LEU A 521 7.58 13.48 -27.98
C LEU A 521 7.60 11.95 -27.89
N ASN A 522 8.55 11.40 -27.14
CA ASN A 522 8.55 10.00 -26.74
C ASN A 522 7.87 9.82 -25.39
N ALA A 523 8.26 10.61 -24.39
CA ALA A 523 7.66 10.65 -23.06
C ALA A 523 7.84 12.05 -22.42
N SER A 524 7.20 12.30 -21.28
CA SER A 524 7.36 13.56 -20.52
C SER A 524 7.55 13.29 -19.03
N TRP A 525 8.79 13.39 -18.55
CA TRP A 525 9.18 13.12 -17.16
C TRP A 525 9.84 14.34 -16.52
N ALA A 526 9.92 14.34 -15.18
CA ALA A 526 10.72 15.26 -14.37
C ALA A 526 10.63 16.73 -14.85
N PRO A 527 9.44 17.35 -14.74
CA PRO A 527 9.30 18.75 -15.11
C PRO A 527 10.13 19.66 -14.20
N SER A 528 10.63 20.77 -14.73
CA SER A 528 11.19 21.87 -13.94
C SER A 528 10.68 23.19 -14.48
N ILE A 529 10.15 24.05 -13.60
CA ILE A 529 9.42 25.27 -13.99
C ILE A 529 10.04 26.53 -13.40
N VAL A 530 10.08 27.58 -14.22
CA VAL A 530 10.34 28.97 -13.78
C VAL A 530 9.34 29.93 -14.39
N SER A 531 9.17 31.09 -13.78
CA SER A 531 8.38 32.18 -14.32
C SER A 531 9.11 33.51 -14.18
N ARG A 532 8.85 34.45 -15.09
CA ARG A 532 9.24 35.86 -14.95
C ARG A 532 8.36 36.76 -15.78
N GLU A 533 8.31 38.04 -15.42
CA GLU A 533 7.69 39.06 -16.27
C GLU A 533 8.58 39.32 -17.50
N GLU A 534 7.96 39.29 -18.68
CA GLU A 534 8.61 39.58 -19.95
C GLU A 534 8.33 41.01 -20.43
N ALA A 535 9.02 41.41 -21.50
CA ALA A 535 8.89 42.75 -22.08
C ALA A 535 7.47 43.09 -22.59
N ASP A 536 6.59 42.09 -22.73
CA ASP A 536 5.17 42.28 -23.08
C ASP A 536 4.28 42.59 -21.87
N GLY A 537 4.86 42.69 -20.67
CA GLY A 537 4.18 42.99 -19.42
C GLY A 537 3.38 41.83 -18.84
N LYS A 538 3.58 40.60 -19.34
CA LYS A 538 2.96 39.39 -18.81
C LYS A 538 4.00 38.55 -18.08
N THR A 539 3.55 37.77 -17.10
CA THR A 539 4.36 36.68 -16.57
C THR A 539 4.32 35.50 -17.54
N HIS A 540 5.50 35.10 -18.02
CA HIS A 540 5.66 33.90 -18.82
C HIS A 540 6.17 32.77 -17.93
N PHE A 541 5.67 31.57 -18.19
CA PHE A 541 6.06 30.32 -17.55
C PHE A 541 6.83 29.48 -18.56
N TYR A 542 7.98 28.96 -18.14
CA TYR A 542 8.84 28.09 -18.92
C TYR A 542 8.93 26.76 -18.18
N LEU A 543 8.33 25.73 -18.75
CA LEU A 543 8.34 24.38 -18.19
C LEU A 543 9.23 23.50 -19.05
N TYR A 544 10.35 23.06 -18.47
CA TYR A 544 11.27 22.11 -19.05
C TYR A 544 10.86 20.72 -18.63
N PHE A 545 11.13 19.72 -19.47
CA PHE A 545 10.82 18.33 -19.14
C PHE A 545 11.79 17.39 -19.86
N SER A 546 11.92 16.20 -19.30
CA SER A 546 12.69 15.09 -19.85
C SER A 546 11.88 14.33 -20.90
N ASN A 547 12.38 14.27 -22.14
CA ASN A 547 11.81 13.47 -23.23
C ASN A 547 12.42 12.06 -23.21
N SER A 548 12.01 11.28 -22.19
CA SER A 548 12.75 10.09 -21.75
C SER A 548 14.24 10.40 -21.50
N GLY A 549 15.14 9.41 -21.56
CA GLY A 549 16.59 9.67 -21.54
C GLY A 549 17.16 10.37 -22.80
N GLY A 550 16.32 10.82 -23.73
CA GLY A 550 16.75 11.32 -25.05
C GLY A 550 17.05 12.82 -25.12
N GLY A 551 16.62 13.60 -24.14
CA GLY A 551 16.83 15.04 -24.12
C GLY A 551 15.88 15.83 -23.23
N VAL A 552 16.05 17.14 -23.22
CA VAL A 552 15.22 18.12 -22.52
C VAL A 552 14.39 18.92 -23.51
N GLY A 553 13.07 18.92 -23.36
CA GLY A 553 12.14 19.81 -24.06
C GLY A 553 11.78 21.04 -23.22
N VAL A 554 11.15 22.04 -23.84
CA VAL A 554 10.60 23.23 -23.16
C VAL A 554 9.27 23.62 -23.78
N ILE A 555 8.29 23.92 -22.95
CA ILE A 555 6.99 24.49 -23.33
C ILE A 555 6.78 25.82 -22.59
N THR A 556 5.94 26.67 -23.14
CA THR A 556 5.69 28.02 -22.61
C THR A 556 4.22 28.32 -22.42
N SER A 557 3.90 29.18 -21.45
CA SER A 557 2.55 29.73 -21.27
C SER A 557 2.61 31.11 -20.62
N THR A 558 1.49 31.82 -20.61
CA THR A 558 1.28 33.07 -19.85
C THR A 558 0.36 32.87 -18.64
N SER A 559 0.08 31.60 -18.31
CA SER A 559 -0.68 31.17 -17.14
C SER A 559 -0.03 29.89 -16.60
N PRO A 560 0.00 29.69 -15.27
CA PRO A 560 0.54 28.46 -14.70
C PRO A 560 -0.29 27.22 -15.09
N LEU A 561 -1.53 27.39 -15.55
CA LEU A 561 -2.42 26.30 -15.95
C LEU A 561 -2.44 26.05 -17.47
N GLY A 562 -1.77 26.90 -18.26
CA GLY A 562 -1.86 26.86 -19.70
C GLY A 562 -2.91 27.83 -20.28
N PRO A 563 -3.25 27.69 -21.57
CA PRO A 563 -2.77 26.67 -22.50
C PRO A 563 -1.26 26.76 -22.73
N TRP A 564 -0.65 25.61 -22.99
CA TRP A 564 0.79 25.47 -23.22
C TRP A 564 1.12 25.41 -24.70
N THR A 565 2.27 25.97 -25.08
CA THR A 565 2.77 25.97 -26.47
C THR A 565 4.19 25.42 -26.51
N ASP A 566 4.49 24.56 -27.49
CA ASP A 566 5.85 24.17 -27.86
C ASP A 566 6.43 25.22 -28.83
N PRO A 567 7.40 26.05 -28.40
CA PRO A 567 7.96 27.09 -29.26
C PRO A 567 9.05 26.57 -30.20
N LEU A 568 9.56 25.36 -30.01
CA LEU A 568 10.75 24.86 -30.72
C LEU A 568 10.43 23.74 -31.73
N GLY A 569 9.40 22.93 -31.50
CA GLY A 569 9.09 21.76 -32.33
C GLY A 569 10.11 20.62 -32.18
N LYS A 570 10.94 20.66 -31.12
CA LYS A 570 12.04 19.72 -30.86
C LYS A 570 12.57 19.88 -29.42
N ASN A 571 13.38 18.92 -28.97
CA ASN A 571 14.17 19.07 -27.74
C ASN A 571 15.08 20.32 -27.80
N LEU A 572 15.15 21.07 -26.69
CA LEU A 572 16.16 22.12 -26.46
C LEU A 572 17.56 21.52 -26.31
N ILE A 573 17.69 20.43 -25.54
CA ILE A 573 18.91 19.62 -25.42
C ILE A 573 18.61 18.21 -25.91
N SER A 574 19.45 17.67 -26.77
CA SER A 574 19.41 16.28 -27.23
C SER A 574 20.80 15.63 -27.11
N GLY A 575 20.87 14.31 -27.24
CA GLY A 575 22.15 13.59 -27.34
C GLY A 575 23.08 14.03 -28.48
N SER A 576 22.61 14.87 -29.42
CA SER A 576 23.40 15.45 -30.51
C SER A 576 23.72 16.94 -30.32
N THR A 577 23.41 17.52 -29.17
CA THR A 577 23.67 18.94 -28.90
C THR A 577 25.17 19.22 -28.89
N PRO A 578 25.67 20.17 -29.70
CA PRO A 578 27.09 20.53 -29.68
C PRO A 578 27.54 20.94 -28.27
N GLY A 579 28.71 20.47 -27.85
CA GLY A 579 29.26 20.77 -26.52
C GLY A 579 28.80 19.82 -25.40
N LEU A 580 27.88 18.88 -25.65
CA LEU A 580 27.39 17.94 -24.63
C LEU A 580 28.50 17.05 -24.01
N GLY A 581 29.57 16.81 -24.77
CA GLY A 581 30.70 15.98 -24.35
C GLY A 581 30.29 14.52 -24.13
N LEU A 582 30.75 13.93 -23.04
CA LEU A 582 30.50 12.52 -22.70
C LEU A 582 29.22 12.29 -21.87
N CYS A 583 28.31 13.27 -21.77
CA CYS A 583 27.05 13.06 -21.06
C CYS A 583 26.21 12.03 -21.81
N SER A 584 25.97 10.87 -21.19
CA SER A 584 25.27 9.74 -21.83
C SER A 584 23.74 9.91 -21.83
N THR A 585 23.19 10.57 -20.80
CA THR A 585 21.74 10.70 -20.59
C THR A 585 21.38 12.14 -20.25
N PRO A 586 21.13 13.03 -21.23
CA PRO A 586 20.80 14.43 -20.99
C PRO A 586 19.32 14.60 -20.59
N PHE A 587 18.98 14.21 -19.37
CA PHE A 587 17.62 14.16 -18.85
C PHE A 587 17.49 14.89 -17.50
N ASP A 588 16.30 14.83 -16.88
CA ASP A 588 15.97 15.43 -15.57
C ASP A 588 16.44 16.89 -15.46
N PRO A 589 15.81 17.82 -16.18
CA PRO A 589 16.20 19.22 -16.16
C PRO A 589 15.93 19.86 -14.80
N GLY A 590 16.83 20.75 -14.37
CA GLY A 590 16.62 21.68 -13.26
C GLY A 590 16.89 23.11 -13.72
N VAL A 591 15.90 23.99 -13.68
CA VAL A 591 16.02 25.37 -14.15
C VAL A 591 15.90 26.37 -13.00
N VAL A 592 16.67 27.45 -13.06
CA VAL A 592 16.51 28.61 -12.17
C VAL A 592 16.78 29.92 -12.90
N ILE A 593 16.16 30.99 -12.42
CA ILE A 593 16.49 32.37 -12.82
C ILE A 593 17.22 33.01 -11.63
N ASP A 594 18.46 33.44 -11.85
CA ASP A 594 19.28 34.12 -10.83
C ASP A 594 18.83 35.57 -10.62
N ASN A 595 19.34 36.21 -9.57
CA ASN A 595 18.93 37.55 -9.12
C ASN A 595 19.15 38.66 -10.16
N ASP A 596 20.03 38.44 -11.14
CA ASP A 596 20.27 39.37 -12.25
C ASP A 596 19.40 39.10 -13.50
N GLY A 597 18.50 38.11 -13.42
CA GLY A 597 17.63 37.66 -14.50
C GLY A 597 18.25 36.61 -15.42
N THR A 598 19.47 36.15 -15.14
CA THR A 598 20.12 35.08 -15.93
C THR A 598 19.45 33.74 -15.69
N GLY A 599 19.03 33.08 -16.76
CA GLY A 599 18.53 31.71 -16.71
C GLY A 599 19.65 30.68 -16.73
N TRP A 600 19.53 29.64 -15.92
CA TRP A 600 20.46 28.51 -15.86
C TRP A 600 19.69 27.20 -15.96
N LEU A 601 20.24 26.25 -16.71
CA LEU A 601 19.68 24.91 -16.86
C LEU A 601 20.74 23.86 -16.52
N ALA A 602 20.45 23.00 -15.55
CA ALA A 602 21.20 21.80 -15.25
C ALA A 602 20.47 20.56 -15.77
N PHE A 603 21.21 19.52 -16.15
CA PHE A 603 20.68 18.25 -16.64
C PHE A 603 21.74 17.16 -16.62
N GLY A 604 21.35 15.91 -16.86
CA GLY A 604 22.26 14.77 -17.00
C GLY A 604 21.95 13.64 -16.02
N GLY A 605 22.42 12.43 -16.32
CA GLY A 605 22.35 11.33 -15.37
C GLY A 605 22.71 9.96 -15.92
N GLY A 606 22.29 8.93 -15.20
CA GLY A 606 22.56 7.53 -15.47
C GLY A 606 23.92 7.04 -14.95
N ASN A 607 24.32 5.86 -15.43
CA ASN A 607 25.60 5.22 -15.08
C ASN A 607 26.81 6.06 -15.50
N PRO A 608 27.99 5.89 -14.86
CA PRO A 608 29.21 6.58 -15.23
C PRO A 608 29.45 6.59 -16.75
N ASN A 609 29.85 7.74 -17.28
CA ASN A 609 30.21 7.83 -18.68
C ASN A 609 31.53 7.10 -18.99
N ALA A 610 31.98 7.15 -20.24
CA ALA A 610 33.18 6.44 -20.70
C ALA A 610 34.48 6.77 -19.93
N GLU A 611 34.56 7.93 -19.28
CA GLU A 611 35.70 8.39 -18.48
C GLU A 611 35.35 8.54 -16.99
N GLY A 612 34.09 8.30 -16.61
CA GLY A 612 33.58 8.45 -15.26
C GLY A 612 33.96 7.27 -14.37
N THR A 613 33.88 7.50 -13.07
CA THR A 613 34.00 6.47 -12.03
C THR A 613 32.69 6.40 -11.24
N GLU A 614 32.51 5.39 -10.39
CA GLU A 614 31.34 5.34 -9.50
C GLU A 614 31.28 6.56 -8.57
N LEU A 615 32.44 7.05 -8.10
CA LEU A 615 32.53 8.26 -7.27
C LEU A 615 32.29 9.53 -8.10
N MET A 616 32.77 9.60 -9.34
CA MET A 616 32.60 10.74 -10.25
C MET A 616 32.03 10.27 -11.60
N PRO A 617 30.70 10.10 -11.70
CA PRO A 617 30.09 9.54 -12.91
C PRO A 617 30.26 10.42 -14.16
N GLY A 618 30.40 11.74 -13.97
CA GLY A 618 30.75 12.68 -15.03
C GLY A 618 29.59 13.06 -15.97
N ASN A 619 28.34 12.78 -15.61
CA ASN A 619 27.17 13.06 -16.46
C ASN A 619 26.50 14.42 -16.21
N ALA A 620 26.56 14.97 -14.99
CA ALA A 620 25.94 16.25 -14.67
C ALA A 620 26.49 17.42 -15.53
N ARG A 621 25.59 18.25 -16.05
CA ARG A 621 25.88 19.40 -16.91
C ARG A 621 25.14 20.64 -16.44
N ILE A 622 25.68 21.80 -16.77
CA ILE A 622 25.03 23.11 -16.64
C ILE A 622 25.29 23.96 -17.88
N VAL A 623 24.33 24.81 -18.22
CA VAL A 623 24.42 25.78 -19.32
C VAL A 623 23.68 27.07 -18.95
N ARG A 624 24.19 28.21 -19.43
CA ARG A 624 23.45 29.48 -19.37
C ARG A 624 22.41 29.51 -20.48
N LEU A 625 21.18 29.86 -20.13
CA LEU A 625 20.10 30.06 -21.10
C LEU A 625 20.18 31.45 -21.72
N GLY A 626 19.72 31.56 -22.96
CA GLY A 626 19.52 32.84 -23.62
C GLY A 626 18.42 33.66 -22.95
N LYS A 627 18.36 34.95 -23.29
CA LYS A 627 17.35 35.87 -22.76
C LYS A 627 15.92 35.49 -23.11
N ASP A 628 15.69 34.57 -24.03
CA ASP A 628 14.36 34.05 -24.38
C ASP A 628 13.96 32.80 -23.57
N MET A 629 14.86 32.27 -22.72
CA MET A 629 14.73 31.02 -21.96
C MET A 629 14.55 29.76 -22.82
N ILE A 630 14.58 29.88 -24.14
CA ILE A 630 14.36 28.77 -25.09
C ILE A 630 15.58 28.55 -26.02
N SER A 631 16.72 29.15 -25.66
CA SER A 631 18.00 29.02 -26.35
C SER A 631 19.16 28.90 -25.35
N LEU A 632 20.35 28.55 -25.83
CA LEU A 632 21.58 28.46 -25.03
C LEU A 632 22.50 29.65 -25.33
N ASP A 633 23.12 30.22 -24.29
CA ASP A 633 24.02 31.40 -24.37
C ASP A 633 25.43 31.14 -23.80
N SER A 634 25.77 29.88 -23.57
CA SER A 634 27.13 29.47 -23.22
C SER A 634 27.46 28.09 -23.77
N ASP A 635 28.73 27.70 -23.66
CA ASP A 635 29.13 26.30 -23.74
C ASP A 635 28.47 25.51 -22.59
N ILE A 636 28.23 24.22 -22.82
CA ILE A 636 27.73 23.28 -21.81
C ILE A 636 28.93 22.81 -20.98
N MET A 637 28.85 22.99 -19.66
CA MET A 637 29.96 22.69 -18.74
C MET A 637 29.60 21.54 -17.79
N PRO A 638 30.57 20.71 -17.38
CA PRO A 638 30.33 19.64 -16.40
C PRO A 638 30.19 20.20 -14.97
N ILE A 639 29.33 19.57 -14.17
CA ILE A 639 29.32 19.74 -12.72
C ILE A 639 30.00 18.52 -12.09
N PRO A 640 31.06 18.68 -11.26
CA PRO A 640 31.79 17.55 -10.66
C PRO A 640 31.04 16.99 -9.43
N ALA A 641 29.85 16.43 -9.66
CA ALA A 641 28.94 15.98 -8.61
C ALA A 641 29.24 14.54 -8.14
N PRO A 642 29.67 14.34 -6.88
CA PRO A 642 29.99 13.01 -6.37
C PRO A 642 28.80 12.05 -6.36
N TYR A 643 29.01 10.84 -6.88
CA TYR A 643 27.99 9.79 -6.99
C TYR A 643 26.72 10.22 -7.74
N HIS A 644 26.78 11.27 -8.56
CA HIS A 644 25.62 11.76 -9.32
C HIS A 644 24.90 10.66 -10.11
N PHE A 645 23.57 10.65 -10.03
CA PHE A 645 22.75 9.70 -10.77
C PHE A 645 21.65 10.41 -11.57
N GLU A 646 20.82 11.25 -10.94
CA GLU A 646 19.66 11.89 -11.57
C GLU A 646 19.10 13.06 -10.73
N ALA A 647 17.87 13.52 -11.01
CA ALA A 647 17.13 14.54 -10.26
C ALA A 647 17.87 15.88 -10.09
N ASN A 648 18.31 16.47 -11.20
CA ASN A 648 19.04 17.73 -11.20
C ASN A 648 18.10 18.88 -10.85
N GLU A 649 18.45 19.65 -9.83
CA GLU A 649 17.69 20.86 -9.47
C GLU A 649 18.59 22.05 -9.20
N LEU A 650 18.09 23.25 -9.52
CA LEU A 650 18.80 24.50 -9.29
C LEU A 650 17.99 25.43 -8.40
N ASN A 651 18.68 26.07 -7.46
CA ASN A 651 18.14 27.08 -6.57
C ASN A 651 19.13 28.25 -6.46
N VAL A 652 18.63 29.40 -6.02
CA VAL A 652 19.48 30.57 -5.73
C VAL A 652 19.38 30.88 -4.25
N MET A 653 20.52 30.90 -3.55
CA MET A 653 20.57 31.19 -2.12
C MET A 653 21.72 32.12 -1.78
N GLY A 654 21.42 33.27 -1.18
CA GLY A 654 22.43 34.25 -0.80
C GLY A 654 23.33 34.70 -1.97
N GLY A 655 22.76 34.82 -3.17
CA GLY A 655 23.46 35.23 -4.39
C GLY A 655 24.29 34.14 -5.07
N LYS A 656 24.14 32.88 -4.67
CA LYS A 656 24.88 31.74 -5.24
C LYS A 656 23.94 30.72 -5.84
N LEU A 657 24.40 30.00 -6.86
CA LEU A 657 23.69 28.84 -7.36
C LEU A 657 23.89 27.66 -6.42
N VAL A 658 22.80 26.97 -6.14
CA VAL A 658 22.72 25.75 -5.36
C VAL A 658 22.20 24.65 -6.27
N TYR A 659 23.04 23.65 -6.53
CA TYR A 659 22.72 22.51 -7.37
C TYR A 659 22.45 21.29 -6.50
N SER A 660 21.24 20.73 -6.58
CA SER A 660 20.86 19.51 -5.87
C SER A 660 20.72 18.35 -6.85
N TYR A 661 21.00 17.13 -6.37
CA TYR A 661 20.95 15.92 -7.20
C TYR A 661 20.76 14.66 -6.36
N CYS A 662 20.20 13.62 -6.98
CA CYS A 662 20.12 12.28 -6.41
C CYS A 662 21.41 11.50 -6.64
N THR A 663 21.91 10.88 -5.57
CA THR A 663 23.10 10.01 -5.62
C THR A 663 22.75 8.59 -6.08
N SER A 664 23.71 7.87 -6.65
CA SER A 664 23.51 6.49 -7.13
C SER A 664 23.26 5.50 -5.99
N TRP A 665 22.74 4.32 -6.35
CA TRP A 665 22.51 3.17 -5.47
C TRP A 665 23.79 2.43 -5.03
N ARG A 666 24.96 2.89 -5.47
CA ARG A 666 26.23 2.19 -5.28
C ARG A 666 26.72 2.27 -3.84
N GLU A 667 27.47 1.27 -3.41
CA GLU A 667 28.10 1.31 -2.09
C GLU A 667 29.12 2.44 -1.98
N ARG A 668 29.21 3.06 -0.79
CA ARG A 668 30.13 4.16 -0.49
C ARG A 668 31.49 3.65 -0.05
N THR A 669 32.18 2.94 -0.94
CA THR A 669 33.44 2.24 -0.62
C THR A 669 34.68 3.13 -0.62
N ASN A 670 34.64 4.29 -1.30
CA ASN A 670 35.80 5.17 -1.51
C ASN A 670 35.41 6.65 -1.41
N TRP A 671 35.14 7.14 -0.19
CA TRP A 671 34.82 8.56 0.07
C TRP A 671 36.04 9.31 0.63
N PRO A 672 36.74 10.13 -0.18
CA PRO A 672 37.94 10.85 0.23
C PRO A 672 37.67 12.15 1.02
N SER A 673 36.43 12.40 1.46
CA SER A 673 35.90 13.69 1.91
C SER A 673 35.75 14.73 0.78
N TYR A 674 34.57 15.32 0.66
CA TYR A 674 34.29 16.43 -0.27
C TYR A 674 33.72 17.63 0.48
N GLY A 675 34.15 18.84 0.11
CA GLY A 675 33.69 20.07 0.76
C GLY A 675 34.00 20.17 2.26
N GLY A 676 34.96 19.37 2.74
CA GLY A 676 35.29 19.24 4.17
C GLY A 676 34.35 18.33 4.98
N ILE A 677 33.52 17.53 4.30
CA ILE A 677 32.57 16.59 4.92
C ILE A 677 33.16 15.18 4.89
N SER A 678 33.40 14.58 6.05
CA SER A 678 33.99 13.24 6.19
C SER A 678 32.99 12.12 5.98
N GLU A 679 31.71 12.38 6.21
CA GLU A 679 30.63 11.41 6.08
C GLU A 679 30.22 11.29 4.61
N ALA A 680 30.20 10.06 4.09
CA ALA A 680 29.67 9.79 2.76
C ALA A 680 28.13 9.90 2.77
N PRO A 681 27.50 10.40 1.70
CA PRO A 681 26.05 10.39 1.59
C PRO A 681 25.51 8.97 1.49
N SER A 682 24.31 8.72 2.01
CA SER A 682 23.60 7.44 1.86
C SER A 682 23.22 7.16 0.40
N ALA A 683 22.88 5.91 0.07
CA ALA A 683 22.46 5.49 -1.27
C ALA A 683 21.11 6.13 -1.65
N CYS A 684 20.96 6.55 -2.91
CA CYS A 684 19.72 7.14 -3.43
C CYS A 684 19.16 8.29 -2.55
N SER A 685 20.07 9.18 -2.15
CA SER A 685 19.81 10.36 -1.32
C SER A 685 20.00 11.65 -2.11
N ILE A 686 19.35 12.73 -1.67
CA ILE A 686 19.53 14.05 -2.26
C ILE A 686 20.67 14.80 -1.57
N CYS A 687 21.64 15.18 -2.37
CA CYS A 687 22.79 15.98 -1.99
C CYS A 687 22.79 17.32 -2.70
N TYR A 688 23.65 18.24 -2.29
CA TYR A 688 23.79 19.53 -2.96
C TYR A 688 25.22 20.09 -2.99
N MET A 689 25.45 20.97 -3.96
CA MET A 689 26.68 21.73 -4.18
C MET A 689 26.35 23.22 -4.38
N VAL A 690 27.34 24.09 -4.19
CA VAL A 690 27.18 25.54 -4.32
C VAL A 690 28.29 26.14 -5.17
N SER A 691 27.98 27.12 -6.02
CA SER A 691 28.95 27.87 -6.82
C SER A 691 28.56 29.35 -7.01
N ASP A 692 29.57 30.22 -7.13
CA ASP A 692 29.44 31.62 -7.56
C ASP A 692 29.66 31.79 -9.08
N THR A 693 30.39 30.85 -9.70
CA THR A 693 30.83 30.91 -11.09
C THR A 693 30.50 29.58 -11.77
N PRO A 694 29.21 29.26 -11.97
CA PRO A 694 28.73 27.90 -12.25
C PRO A 694 29.30 27.25 -13.53
N LEU A 695 29.82 28.04 -14.47
CA LEU A 695 30.48 27.55 -15.69
C LEU A 695 31.95 27.14 -15.47
N ASP A 696 32.55 27.48 -14.32
CA ASP A 696 33.86 26.98 -13.92
C ASP A 696 33.67 25.68 -13.11
N PRO A 697 34.03 24.50 -13.65
CA PRO A 697 33.84 23.22 -12.94
C PRO A 697 34.51 23.19 -11.56
N ASP A 698 35.62 23.91 -11.37
CA ASP A 698 36.39 23.90 -10.12
C ASP A 698 35.76 24.78 -9.01
N SER A 699 34.73 25.55 -9.35
CA SER A 699 34.04 26.44 -8.41
C SER A 699 33.00 25.76 -7.52
N TRP A 700 32.59 24.53 -7.85
CA TRP A 700 31.53 23.81 -7.17
C TRP A 700 32.01 23.21 -5.85
N THR A 701 31.34 23.56 -4.76
CA THR A 701 31.62 23.04 -3.41
C THR A 701 30.48 22.15 -2.93
N TYR A 702 30.76 20.87 -2.68
CA TYR A 702 29.82 19.93 -2.05
C TYR A 702 29.43 20.36 -0.62
N LYS A 703 28.15 20.22 -0.26
CA LYS A 703 27.60 20.67 1.03
C LYS A 703 26.84 19.61 1.83
N GLY A 704 26.80 18.37 1.35
CA GLY A 704 26.25 17.23 2.09
C GLY A 704 24.90 16.73 1.58
N GLU A 705 24.40 15.72 2.27
CA GLU A 705 23.05 15.17 2.11
C GLU A 705 22.04 16.00 2.90
N TYR A 706 20.84 16.20 2.34
CA TYR A 706 19.72 16.80 3.06
C TYR A 706 18.39 16.04 2.94
N LEU A 707 18.33 14.96 2.18
CA LEU A 707 17.20 14.02 2.18
C LEU A 707 17.71 12.60 1.94
N ALA A 708 17.61 11.74 2.94
CA ALA A 708 17.84 10.30 2.78
C ALA A 708 16.75 9.67 1.88
N ASN A 709 16.98 8.46 1.38
CA ASN A 709 15.96 7.76 0.62
C ASN A 709 14.67 7.60 1.45
N PRO A 710 13.46 7.87 0.91
CA PRO A 710 12.21 7.68 1.63
C PRO A 710 12.05 6.31 2.28
N GLY A 711 12.67 5.27 1.71
CA GLY A 711 12.69 3.92 2.28
C GLY A 711 13.31 3.83 3.69
N THR A 712 14.15 4.78 4.05
CA THR A 712 14.73 4.88 5.41
C THR A 712 13.73 5.40 6.46
N PHE A 713 12.61 5.95 6.02
CA PHE A 713 11.56 6.53 6.87
C PHE A 713 10.28 5.69 6.90
N GLY A 714 10.33 4.42 6.46
CA GLY A 714 9.19 3.49 6.51
C GLY A 714 8.33 3.42 5.25
N TYR A 715 8.70 4.15 4.20
CA TYR A 715 8.11 3.99 2.87
C TYR A 715 8.75 2.80 2.12
N PRO A 716 8.15 2.33 1.02
CA PRO A 716 8.86 1.45 0.09
C PRO A 716 10.08 2.14 -0.52
N TYR A 717 11.15 1.37 -0.79
CA TYR A 717 12.37 1.89 -1.43
C TYR A 717 12.11 2.16 -2.92
N GLY A 718 12.33 3.41 -3.34
CA GLY A 718 12.24 3.86 -4.73
C GLY A 718 13.35 4.84 -5.08
N ASN A 719 13.35 5.34 -6.31
CA ASN A 719 14.24 6.46 -6.67
C ASN A 719 13.89 7.71 -5.84
N ASN A 720 14.81 8.68 -5.79
CA ASN A 720 14.63 9.91 -5.00
C ASN A 720 14.70 11.13 -5.93
N HIS A 721 13.70 12.00 -5.84
CA HIS A 721 13.59 13.24 -6.63
C HIS A 721 12.98 14.31 -5.73
N SER A 722 13.48 15.53 -5.79
CA SER A 722 13.02 16.59 -4.89
C SER A 722 13.15 17.98 -5.50
N HIS A 723 12.29 18.91 -5.08
CA HIS A 723 12.37 20.33 -5.39
C HIS A 723 12.27 21.16 -4.11
N LEU A 724 13.21 22.08 -3.93
CA LEU A 724 13.21 22.99 -2.79
C LEU A 724 12.47 24.27 -3.16
N GLN A 725 11.38 24.55 -2.46
CA GLN A 725 10.52 25.69 -2.72
C GLN A 725 10.55 26.68 -1.55
N LYS A 726 10.76 27.96 -1.86
CA LYS A 726 10.42 29.05 -0.94
C LYS A 726 8.97 29.46 -1.16
N PHE A 727 8.15 29.45 -0.12
CA PHE A 727 6.76 29.92 -0.19
C PHE A 727 6.48 30.84 1.00
N GLY A 728 6.17 32.10 0.69
CA GLY A 728 6.21 33.16 1.70
C GLY A 728 7.60 33.28 2.36
N ASN A 729 7.64 33.16 3.69
CA ASN A 729 8.87 33.31 4.48
C ASN A 729 9.54 31.98 4.88
N ALA A 730 9.04 30.85 4.40
CA ALA A 730 9.53 29.53 4.76
C ALA A 730 9.95 28.73 3.53
N TYR A 731 10.80 27.73 3.77
CA TYR A 731 11.22 26.76 2.77
C TYR A 731 10.51 25.43 3.02
N TYR A 732 10.19 24.75 1.92
CA TYR A 732 9.53 23.47 1.87
C TYR A 732 10.29 22.59 0.88
N LEU A 733 10.47 21.33 1.24
CA LEU A 733 11.02 20.34 0.33
C LEU A 733 9.86 19.51 -0.20
N LEU A 734 9.59 19.63 -1.50
CA LEU A 734 8.77 18.68 -2.23
C LEU A 734 9.67 17.51 -2.63
N TYR A 735 9.15 16.30 -2.49
CA TYR A 735 9.83 15.07 -2.90
C TYR A 735 8.77 14.02 -3.25
N HIS A 736 9.14 12.87 -3.80
CA HIS A 736 8.18 11.77 -3.96
C HIS A 736 8.42 10.62 -3.01
N THR A 737 7.40 9.82 -2.80
CA THR A 737 7.43 8.53 -2.07
C THR A 737 6.59 7.50 -2.81
N GLN A 738 6.63 6.25 -2.37
CA GLN A 738 5.67 5.20 -2.77
C GLN A 738 4.59 5.00 -1.67
N GLY A 739 4.30 6.05 -0.89
CA GLY A 739 3.38 5.97 0.25
C GLY A 739 1.92 5.66 -0.13
N LEU A 740 1.39 6.30 -1.19
CA LEU A 740 0.04 5.98 -1.66
C LEU A 740 -0.06 4.54 -2.16
N GLU A 741 0.97 4.08 -2.86
CA GLU A 741 1.05 2.72 -3.38
C GLU A 741 1.10 1.68 -2.23
N GLN A 742 1.88 1.97 -1.18
CA GLN A 742 1.90 1.16 0.05
C GLN A 742 0.51 1.08 0.69
N GLN A 743 -0.20 2.21 0.80
CA GLN A 743 -1.57 2.27 1.35
C GLN A 743 -2.58 1.52 0.50
N MET A 744 -2.37 1.45 -0.82
CA MET A 744 -3.15 0.65 -1.75
C MET A 744 -2.76 -0.84 -1.76
N ALA A 745 -1.76 -1.25 -0.95
CA ALA A 745 -1.19 -2.59 -0.93
C ALA A 745 -0.69 -3.08 -2.31
N ILE A 746 -0.18 -2.16 -3.13
CA ILE A 746 0.48 -2.47 -4.41
C ILE A 746 2.00 -2.25 -4.28
N ASN A 747 2.77 -2.80 -5.21
CA ASN A 747 4.22 -2.66 -5.29
C ASN A 747 4.67 -2.66 -6.76
N GLY A 748 4.22 -1.66 -7.49
CA GLY A 748 4.54 -1.40 -8.89
C GLY A 748 5.61 -0.33 -9.10
N GLY A 749 6.01 0.40 -8.07
CA GLY A 749 6.92 1.55 -8.19
C GLY A 749 6.20 2.85 -8.56
N TYR A 750 4.91 2.97 -8.26
CA TYR A 750 4.12 4.15 -8.51
C TYR A 750 4.29 5.19 -7.40
N ARG A 751 4.66 6.41 -7.78
CA ARG A 751 5.12 7.43 -6.83
C ARG A 751 4.06 8.50 -6.60
N SER A 752 4.18 9.18 -5.48
CA SER A 752 3.29 10.27 -5.06
C SER A 752 4.10 11.39 -4.42
N ILE A 753 3.86 12.63 -4.86
CA ILE A 753 4.51 13.81 -4.30
C ILE A 753 4.08 13.99 -2.85
N ALA A 754 5.04 14.32 -2.01
CA ALA A 754 4.93 14.65 -0.61
C ALA A 754 5.71 15.95 -0.32
N MET A 755 5.43 16.58 0.82
CA MET A 755 6.09 17.82 1.22
C MET A 755 6.36 17.84 2.72
N ASN A 756 7.53 18.35 3.10
CA ASN A 756 7.86 18.70 4.48
C ASN A 756 8.51 20.07 4.56
N LYS A 757 8.41 20.71 5.72
CA LYS A 757 9.10 21.98 5.97
C LYS A 757 10.61 21.75 5.96
N CYS A 758 11.33 22.63 5.26
CA CYS A 758 12.79 22.61 5.21
C CYS A 758 13.36 23.84 5.93
N THR A 759 14.38 23.64 6.76
CA THR A 759 15.09 24.76 7.39
C THR A 759 16.30 25.12 6.55
N VAL A 760 16.29 26.33 5.98
CA VAL A 760 17.36 26.86 5.14
C VAL A 760 17.97 28.10 5.79
N VAL A 761 19.29 28.19 5.76
CA VAL A 761 20.05 29.39 6.12
C VAL A 761 20.71 29.95 4.87
N GLU A 762 20.01 30.86 4.18
CA GLU A 762 20.40 31.40 2.88
C GLU A 762 21.82 31.98 2.86
N ARG A 763 22.20 32.76 3.89
CA ARG A 763 23.53 33.41 3.98
C ARG A 763 24.72 32.45 3.90
N SER A 764 24.54 31.21 4.37
CA SER A 764 25.57 30.18 4.37
C SER A 764 25.23 29.04 3.41
N GLN A 765 24.15 29.20 2.63
CA GLN A 765 23.60 28.20 1.74
C GLN A 765 23.46 26.85 2.44
N ARG A 766 22.99 26.84 3.70
CA ARG A 766 22.90 25.61 4.49
C ARG A 766 21.47 25.11 4.47
N ILE A 767 21.29 23.88 3.99
CA ILE A 767 20.02 23.15 4.00
C ILE A 767 20.09 22.11 5.12
N ASN A 768 19.15 22.13 6.05
CA ASN A 768 19.05 21.09 7.07
C ASN A 768 18.45 19.81 6.47
N ALA A 769 18.87 18.66 6.98
CA ALA A 769 18.24 17.38 6.64
C ALA A 769 16.73 17.39 6.94
N VAL A 770 15.96 16.88 5.99
CA VAL A 770 14.50 16.72 6.06
C VAL A 770 14.17 15.27 6.33
N THR A 771 13.19 15.04 7.20
CA THR A 771 12.63 13.71 7.49
C THR A 771 11.32 13.58 6.73
N ALA A 772 11.23 12.60 5.83
CA ALA A 772 9.97 12.30 5.16
C ALA A 772 8.94 11.80 6.17
N SER A 773 7.71 12.27 6.09
CA SER A 773 6.65 11.86 7.01
C SER A 773 5.25 11.98 6.40
N PRO A 774 4.31 11.08 6.76
CA PRO A 774 2.92 11.21 6.32
C PRO A 774 2.23 12.45 6.92
N THR A 775 2.71 12.96 8.05
CA THR A 775 2.20 14.19 8.69
C THR A 775 2.62 15.49 8.00
N GLY A 776 3.61 15.42 7.09
CA GLY A 776 3.97 16.51 6.19
C GLY A 776 4.22 17.88 6.84
N VAL A 777 3.36 18.84 6.51
CA VAL A 777 3.44 20.25 6.93
C VAL A 777 2.22 20.66 7.75
N LEU A 778 2.36 21.74 8.50
CA LEU A 778 1.22 22.40 9.13
C LEU A 778 0.50 23.29 8.12
N GLN A 779 -0.84 23.28 8.18
CA GLN A 779 -1.68 24.19 7.42
C GLN A 779 -1.38 25.65 7.79
N LEU A 780 -1.30 26.52 6.80
CA LEU A 780 -1.09 27.95 7.04
C LEU A 780 -2.39 28.59 7.55
N THR A 781 -2.40 29.01 8.83
CA THR A 781 -3.59 29.59 9.48
C THR A 781 -4.18 30.78 8.71
N ALA A 782 -3.33 31.65 8.16
CA ALA A 782 -3.75 32.85 7.42
C ALA A 782 -4.33 32.56 6.02
N LYS A 783 -4.26 31.31 5.56
CA LYS A 783 -4.69 30.86 4.23
C LYS A 783 -5.69 29.70 4.29
N ARG A 784 -6.19 29.36 5.49
CA ARG A 784 -7.24 28.36 5.68
C ARG A 784 -8.45 28.66 4.80
N VAL A 785 -9.15 27.59 4.42
CA VAL A 785 -10.27 27.65 3.48
C VAL A 785 -11.40 28.52 4.05
N ASP A 786 -11.78 29.52 3.26
CA ASP A 786 -12.93 30.38 3.51
C ASP A 786 -14.18 29.74 2.86
N PRO A 787 -15.15 29.21 3.65
CA PRO A 787 -16.34 28.55 3.11
C PRO A 787 -17.31 29.53 2.44
N PHE A 788 -17.13 30.85 2.59
CA PHE A 788 -18.05 31.88 2.12
C PHE A 788 -17.74 32.40 0.72
N VAL A 789 -16.66 31.92 0.11
CA VAL A 789 -16.38 32.12 -1.32
C VAL A 789 -16.56 30.79 -2.05
N LEU A 790 -16.76 30.86 -3.37
CA LEU A 790 -16.92 29.66 -4.19
C LEU A 790 -15.67 28.79 -4.12
N GLN A 791 -15.80 27.57 -3.61
CA GLN A 791 -14.73 26.59 -3.50
C GLN A 791 -14.86 25.53 -4.59
N GLN A 792 -13.71 25.10 -5.12
CA GLN A 792 -13.63 23.94 -6.00
C GLN A 792 -13.73 22.65 -5.17
N ALA A 793 -14.52 21.68 -5.63
CA ALA A 793 -14.67 20.39 -4.95
C ALA A 793 -13.36 19.58 -4.95
N GLU A 794 -12.53 19.75 -5.97
CA GLU A 794 -11.20 19.15 -6.04
C GLU A 794 -10.15 19.86 -5.18
N ASN A 795 -10.49 20.91 -4.42
CA ASN A 795 -9.61 21.53 -3.44
C ASN A 795 -9.76 20.83 -2.09
N LEU A 796 -9.06 19.71 -1.92
CA LEU A 796 -9.27 18.79 -0.80
C LEU A 796 -7.96 18.36 -0.14
N CYS A 797 -8.06 17.89 1.10
CA CYS A 797 -6.96 17.25 1.81
C CYS A 797 -6.97 15.76 1.54
N THR A 798 -8.07 15.05 1.80
CA THR A 798 -8.17 13.60 1.53
C THR A 798 -9.52 13.22 0.93
N ALA A 799 -9.62 12.01 0.39
CA ALA A 799 -10.82 11.50 -0.25
C ALA A 799 -10.79 9.96 -0.32
N ALA A 800 -11.96 9.35 -0.50
CA ALA A 800 -12.11 7.92 -0.75
C ALA A 800 -13.17 7.66 -1.83
N GLY A 801 -12.94 6.64 -2.65
CA GLY A 801 -13.92 6.25 -3.67
C GLY A 801 -14.17 7.31 -4.73
N VAL A 802 -13.16 8.15 -5.03
CA VAL A 802 -13.31 9.27 -5.96
C VAL A 802 -12.37 9.15 -7.17
N ASN A 803 -12.74 9.86 -8.23
CA ASN A 803 -11.87 10.18 -9.35
C ASN A 803 -12.02 11.67 -9.71
N ALA A 804 -11.32 12.15 -10.73
CA ALA A 804 -11.46 13.51 -11.24
C ALA A 804 -11.39 13.56 -12.78
N GLU A 805 -12.10 14.51 -13.37
CA GLU A 805 -12.10 14.77 -14.82
C GLU A 805 -12.01 16.26 -15.12
N SER A 806 -11.46 16.63 -16.28
CA SER A 806 -11.48 18.02 -16.75
C SER A 806 -12.90 18.50 -17.00
N TYR A 807 -13.21 19.73 -16.59
CA TYR A 807 -14.56 20.29 -16.73
C TYR A 807 -14.53 21.78 -17.04
N GLY A 808 -15.19 22.20 -18.11
CA GLY A 808 -15.24 23.61 -18.50
C GLY A 808 -13.91 24.14 -19.05
N GLU A 809 -13.33 25.14 -18.37
CA GLU A 809 -12.13 25.85 -18.82
C GLU A 809 -10.81 25.09 -18.52
N THR A 810 -9.72 25.52 -19.15
CA THR A 810 -8.40 24.89 -18.95
C THR A 810 -7.95 25.00 -17.50
N GLY A 811 -7.59 23.86 -16.91
CA GLY A 811 -7.13 23.79 -15.52
C GLY A 811 -8.26 23.64 -14.49
N ASN A 812 -9.52 23.62 -14.91
CA ASN A 812 -10.64 23.27 -14.05
C ASN A 812 -10.96 21.78 -14.14
N THR A 813 -11.22 21.15 -12.99
CA THR A 813 -11.68 19.77 -12.92
C THR A 813 -12.96 19.67 -12.10
N ARG A 814 -13.47 18.47 -11.93
CA ARG A 814 -14.50 18.16 -10.96
C ARG A 814 -14.29 16.76 -10.42
N ILE A 815 -14.79 16.51 -9.22
CA ILE A 815 -14.74 15.20 -8.57
C ILE A 815 -15.82 14.30 -9.16
N CYS A 816 -15.46 13.04 -9.42
CA CYS A 816 -16.36 11.98 -9.85
C CYS A 816 -16.50 10.96 -8.71
N ILE A 817 -17.73 10.60 -8.38
CA ILE A 817 -18.08 9.60 -7.36
C ILE A 817 -18.73 8.42 -8.08
N PRO A 818 -18.00 7.32 -8.35
CA PRO A 818 -18.52 6.22 -9.16
C PRO A 818 -19.62 5.40 -8.49
N GLN A 819 -19.66 5.41 -7.16
CA GLN A 819 -20.59 4.61 -6.35
C GLN A 819 -20.80 5.22 -4.95
N SER A 820 -21.82 4.73 -4.26
CA SER A 820 -22.15 5.11 -2.88
C SER A 820 -20.99 4.88 -1.90
N GLY A 821 -20.96 5.69 -0.85
CA GLY A 821 -19.93 5.66 0.19
C GLY A 821 -18.67 6.46 -0.16
N GLY A 822 -18.56 7.00 -1.39
CA GLY A 822 -17.46 7.88 -1.77
C GLY A 822 -17.55 9.26 -1.12
N TRP A 823 -16.41 9.87 -0.82
CA TRP A 823 -16.37 11.16 -0.10
C TRP A 823 -15.10 11.96 -0.34
N THR A 824 -15.17 13.25 -0.02
CA THR A 824 -14.03 14.18 0.01
C THR A 824 -13.97 14.91 1.35
N MET A 825 -12.78 15.31 1.79
CA MET A 825 -12.59 16.11 3.00
C MET A 825 -11.68 17.31 2.75
N VAL A 826 -12.12 18.47 3.25
CA VAL A 826 -11.38 19.72 3.26
C VAL A 826 -10.97 20.03 4.69
N LYS A 827 -9.67 20.23 4.91
CA LYS A 827 -9.11 20.40 6.25
C LYS A 827 -9.17 21.86 6.71
N GLY A 828 -9.59 22.10 7.95
CA GLY A 828 -9.47 23.38 8.63
C GLY A 828 -10.25 24.54 7.99
N VAL A 829 -11.49 24.30 7.56
CA VAL A 829 -12.41 25.31 7.04
C VAL A 829 -12.85 26.27 8.16
N VAL A 830 -12.89 27.58 7.91
CA VAL A 830 -13.13 28.60 8.96
C VAL A 830 -14.52 29.26 8.81
N PHE A 831 -15.48 28.86 9.64
CA PHE A 831 -16.87 29.36 9.62
C PHE A 831 -17.11 30.62 10.47
N GLY A 832 -16.16 31.02 11.33
CA GLY A 832 -16.32 32.20 12.18
C GLY A 832 -17.37 32.02 13.28
N THR A 833 -17.97 33.11 13.78
CA THR A 833 -18.86 33.07 14.96
C THR A 833 -20.34 33.22 14.66
N ASP A 834 -20.69 33.64 13.44
CA ASP A 834 -22.01 34.21 13.15
C ASP A 834 -23.09 33.18 12.84
N GLY A 835 -22.73 31.89 12.82
CA GLY A 835 -23.66 30.78 12.66
C GLY A 835 -24.15 30.64 11.22
N ILE A 836 -23.80 29.53 10.59
CA ILE A 836 -24.09 29.29 9.17
C ILE A 836 -25.23 28.29 9.01
N GLU A 837 -26.20 28.64 8.19
CA GLU A 837 -27.48 27.92 8.07
C GLU A 837 -27.81 27.48 6.64
N LYS A 838 -26.93 27.70 5.64
CA LYS A 838 -27.20 27.28 4.26
C LYS A 838 -25.94 26.90 3.50
N PHE A 839 -26.07 25.83 2.70
CA PHE A 839 -25.05 25.26 1.85
C PHE A 839 -25.54 25.17 0.40
N THR A 840 -24.64 25.38 -0.56
CA THR A 840 -24.87 25.26 -1.99
C THR A 840 -23.75 24.43 -2.62
N ALA A 841 -24.09 23.52 -3.52
CA ALA A 841 -23.15 22.73 -4.31
C ALA A 841 -23.58 22.63 -5.78
N ASN A 842 -22.61 22.52 -6.69
CA ASN A 842 -22.86 22.17 -8.09
C ASN A 842 -22.67 20.66 -8.29
N LEU A 843 -23.79 19.98 -8.60
CA LEU A 843 -23.85 18.52 -8.72
C LEU A 843 -24.46 18.09 -10.06
N GLN A 844 -23.98 16.96 -10.58
CA GLN A 844 -24.60 16.21 -11.68
C GLN A 844 -24.78 14.74 -11.25
N GLY A 845 -25.95 14.18 -11.48
CA GLY A 845 -26.31 12.80 -11.15
C GLY A 845 -27.52 12.72 -10.24
N GLU A 846 -27.70 11.58 -9.58
CA GLU A 846 -28.78 11.38 -8.61
C GLU A 846 -28.23 10.67 -7.38
N GLY A 847 -28.55 11.19 -6.20
CA GLY A 847 -28.02 10.68 -4.94
C GLY A 847 -28.34 11.56 -3.73
N THR A 848 -27.67 11.25 -2.63
CA THR A 848 -27.75 11.97 -1.34
C THR A 848 -26.35 12.40 -0.93
N LEU A 849 -26.17 13.69 -0.66
CA LEU A 849 -24.95 14.30 -0.15
C LEU A 849 -25.13 14.68 1.32
N GLU A 850 -24.30 14.12 2.19
CA GLU A 850 -24.22 14.45 3.60
C GLU A 850 -22.98 15.28 3.92
N ILE A 851 -23.14 16.24 4.83
CA ILE A 851 -22.06 17.10 5.32
C ILE A 851 -21.77 16.72 6.77
N CYS A 852 -20.60 16.16 7.01
CA CYS A 852 -20.13 15.82 8.36
C CYS A 852 -18.97 16.74 8.76
N LEU A 853 -18.83 17.02 10.06
CA LEU A 853 -17.78 17.87 10.60
C LEU A 853 -16.86 17.07 11.51
N ASP A 854 -15.54 17.25 11.34
CA ASP A 854 -14.42 16.71 12.12
C ASP A 854 -14.24 15.17 12.10
N ASP A 855 -15.33 14.43 11.97
CA ASP A 855 -15.36 12.98 11.82
C ASP A 855 -16.38 12.62 10.74
N ILE A 856 -16.03 11.66 9.87
CA ILE A 856 -16.93 11.19 8.82
C ILE A 856 -18.11 10.40 9.39
N GLU A 857 -17.91 9.79 10.56
CA GLU A 857 -18.93 9.04 11.30
C GLU A 857 -19.77 9.96 12.23
N ALA A 858 -19.51 11.28 12.23
CA ALA A 858 -20.32 12.22 12.98
C ALA A 858 -21.72 12.36 12.34
N GLU A 859 -22.71 12.66 13.18
CA GLU A 859 -24.05 13.01 12.72
C GLU A 859 -23.98 14.17 11.70
N PRO A 860 -24.60 14.03 10.51
CA PRO A 860 -24.49 15.03 9.47
C PRO A 860 -25.16 16.34 9.88
N VAL A 861 -24.49 17.47 9.64
CA VAL A 861 -25.03 18.80 9.89
C VAL A 861 -26.03 19.25 8.81
N ALA A 862 -26.01 18.59 7.65
CA ALA A 862 -27.00 18.70 6.58
C ALA A 862 -26.97 17.44 5.70
N SER A 863 -28.13 17.09 5.10
CA SER A 863 -28.27 15.96 4.18
C SER A 863 -29.17 16.35 3.01
N LEU A 864 -28.63 16.36 1.79
CA LEU A 864 -29.22 16.89 0.57
C LEU A 864 -29.46 15.78 -0.46
N ASP A 865 -30.73 15.50 -0.72
CA ASP A 865 -31.13 14.69 -1.87
C ASP A 865 -31.10 15.53 -3.15
N PHE A 866 -30.53 14.99 -4.22
CA PHE A 866 -30.47 15.66 -5.52
C PHE A 866 -30.75 14.68 -6.68
N SER A 867 -31.32 15.23 -7.75
CA SER A 867 -31.49 14.55 -9.03
C SER A 867 -31.33 15.60 -10.14
N THR A 868 -30.10 15.72 -10.63
CA THR A 868 -29.65 16.74 -11.58
C THR A 868 -28.99 16.07 -12.79
N PRO A 869 -29.75 15.76 -13.87
CA PRO A 869 -29.20 15.08 -15.05
C PRO A 869 -28.04 15.84 -15.72
N GLU A 870 -28.08 17.17 -15.64
CA GLU A 870 -27.02 18.09 -16.03
C GLU A 870 -26.48 18.79 -14.77
N ALA A 871 -25.23 19.25 -14.83
CA ALA A 871 -24.60 20.00 -13.74
C ALA A 871 -25.44 21.24 -13.37
N ALA A 872 -25.85 21.32 -12.11
CA ALA A 872 -26.70 22.39 -11.60
C ALA A 872 -26.41 22.68 -10.12
N GLU A 873 -26.64 23.93 -9.72
CA GLU A 873 -26.60 24.33 -8.32
C GLU A 873 -27.81 23.75 -7.56
N VAL A 874 -27.52 23.09 -6.45
CA VAL A 874 -28.48 22.61 -5.47
C VAL A 874 -28.14 23.20 -4.12
N SER A 875 -29.13 23.39 -3.25
CA SER A 875 -28.92 24.04 -1.96
C SER A 875 -29.78 23.42 -0.87
N ILE A 876 -29.29 23.50 0.37
CA ILE A 876 -29.98 23.03 1.56
C ILE A 876 -29.77 23.97 2.73
N ASP A 877 -30.80 24.10 3.57
CA ASP A 877 -30.69 24.77 4.87
C ASP A 877 -30.04 23.81 5.88
N CYS A 878 -28.99 24.23 6.57
CA CYS A 878 -28.33 23.49 7.64
C CYS A 878 -29.16 23.61 8.93
N PRO A 879 -29.80 22.53 9.43
CA PRO A 879 -30.58 22.56 10.67
C PRO A 879 -29.75 22.91 11.91
N THR A 880 -28.44 22.67 11.86
CA THR A 880 -27.49 22.99 12.92
C THR A 880 -26.62 24.14 12.47
N SER A 881 -26.56 25.20 13.28
CA SER A 881 -25.70 26.35 13.04
C SER A 881 -24.23 25.97 13.15
N ILE A 882 -23.44 26.22 12.09
CA ILE A 882 -22.01 25.89 12.04
C ILE A 882 -21.18 27.12 12.42
N THR A 883 -20.21 26.96 13.33
CA THR A 883 -19.31 28.03 13.79
C THR A 883 -17.91 27.45 14.05
N GLY A 884 -16.89 28.30 14.17
CA GLY A 884 -15.52 27.87 14.52
C GLY A 884 -14.71 27.42 13.32
N SER A 885 -13.89 26.39 13.51
CA SER A 885 -13.08 25.79 12.45
C SER A 885 -13.22 24.28 12.48
N HIS A 886 -13.49 23.68 11.33
CA HIS A 886 -13.81 22.27 11.21
C HIS A 886 -13.12 21.64 10.00
N ASP A 887 -12.82 20.35 10.10
CA ASP A 887 -12.62 19.54 8.90
C ASP A 887 -14.01 19.21 8.33
N VAL A 888 -14.22 19.43 7.03
CA VAL A 888 -15.54 19.29 6.40
C VAL A 888 -15.52 18.11 5.45
N TYR A 889 -16.43 17.17 5.67
CA TYR A 889 -16.61 15.97 4.86
C TYR A 889 -17.84 16.13 3.96
N PHE A 890 -17.70 15.76 2.70
CA PHE A 890 -18.79 15.65 1.73
C PHE A 890 -18.96 14.17 1.36
N LEU A 891 -19.91 13.50 2.01
CA LEU A 891 -20.17 12.06 1.89
C LEU A 891 -21.36 11.79 0.98
N PHE A 892 -21.19 10.95 -0.03
CA PHE A 892 -22.25 10.54 -0.93
C PHE A 892 -22.79 9.17 -0.52
N THR A 893 -23.79 9.16 0.38
CA THR A 893 -24.34 7.94 0.99
C THR A 893 -25.14 7.10 0.00
N GLU A 894 -25.90 7.75 -0.88
CA GLU A 894 -26.65 7.08 -1.94
C GLU A 894 -26.30 7.69 -3.30
N THR A 895 -26.06 6.85 -4.31
CA THR A 895 -25.85 7.28 -5.69
C THR A 895 -26.56 6.33 -6.66
N ARG A 896 -27.09 6.86 -7.75
CA ARG A 896 -27.64 6.06 -8.87
C ARG A 896 -26.76 6.22 -10.10
N GLY A 897 -25.69 5.43 -10.13
CA GLY A 897 -24.60 5.59 -11.09
C GLY A 897 -23.59 6.65 -10.64
N GLU A 898 -22.74 7.10 -11.55
CA GLU A 898 -21.69 8.07 -11.24
C GLU A 898 -22.26 9.48 -10.99
N VAL A 899 -21.85 10.10 -9.89
CA VAL A 899 -22.14 11.50 -9.54
C VAL A 899 -20.92 12.37 -9.82
N LYS A 900 -21.14 13.64 -10.19
CA LYS A 900 -20.09 14.65 -10.36
C LYS A 900 -20.31 15.81 -9.40
N PHE A 901 -19.24 16.25 -8.74
CA PHE A 901 -19.21 17.33 -7.77
C PHE A 901 -18.15 18.35 -8.18
N ASP A 902 -18.58 19.57 -8.51
CA ASP A 902 -17.73 20.59 -9.12
C ASP A 902 -17.36 21.70 -8.13
N THR A 903 -18.35 22.34 -7.51
CA THR A 903 -18.12 23.48 -6.61
C THR A 903 -19.04 23.45 -5.40
N TRP A 904 -18.64 24.12 -4.33
CA TRP A 904 -19.43 24.28 -3.11
C TRP A 904 -19.21 25.64 -2.45
N GLN A 905 -20.18 26.07 -1.67
CA GLN A 905 -20.15 27.31 -0.90
C GLN A 905 -21.16 27.27 0.25
N PHE A 906 -20.83 27.90 1.37
CA PHE A 906 -21.79 28.20 2.42
C PHE A 906 -22.23 29.66 2.35
N ASP A 907 -23.49 29.92 2.69
CA ASP A 907 -24.00 31.30 2.79
C ASP A 907 -23.52 31.94 4.09
N GLY A 908 -22.84 33.06 3.98
CA GLY A 908 -22.38 33.82 5.13
C GLY A 908 -21.58 35.04 4.73
N LYS A 909 -20.91 35.65 5.71
CA LYS A 909 -19.95 36.72 5.45
C LYS A 909 -18.56 36.20 5.76
N GLY A 910 -17.68 36.31 4.76
CA GLY A 910 -16.24 36.13 4.94
C GLY A 910 -15.77 36.91 6.17
N PRO A 911 -14.85 36.36 6.97
CA PRO A 911 -14.30 37.13 8.08
C PRO A 911 -13.64 38.40 7.53
N ASP A 912 -14.05 39.58 8.02
CA ASP A 912 -13.31 40.82 7.78
C ASP A 912 -11.87 40.56 8.22
N ALA A 913 -10.95 40.45 7.24
CA ALA A 913 -9.53 40.12 7.38
C ALA A 913 -9.10 39.95 8.84
N ILE A 914 -9.19 38.70 9.36
CA ILE A 914 -8.90 38.40 10.76
C ILE A 914 -7.53 38.99 11.09
N THR A 915 -7.51 40.09 11.84
CA THR A 915 -6.33 40.53 12.54
C THR A 915 -5.93 39.39 13.46
N ASN A 916 -4.80 38.76 13.14
CA ASN A 916 -4.13 37.65 13.83
C ASN A 916 -3.89 37.88 15.34
N THR A 917 -4.94 38.05 16.14
CA THR A 917 -4.78 38.26 17.59
C THR A 917 -5.63 37.36 18.46
N GLU A 918 -6.58 36.62 17.92
CA GLU A 918 -7.37 35.68 18.73
C GLU A 918 -7.57 34.38 17.98
N MET A 919 -6.56 33.51 18.02
CA MET A 919 -6.63 32.05 18.11
C MET A 919 -5.19 31.49 17.96
N GLU A 920 -4.29 31.94 18.84
CA GLU A 920 -3.21 31.05 19.28
C GLU A 920 -3.89 29.98 20.14
N ASP A 921 -3.83 28.73 19.72
CA ASP A 921 -4.12 27.58 20.58
C ASP A 921 -3.12 27.61 21.75
N SER A 922 -3.52 28.32 22.80
CA SER A 922 -2.61 28.89 23.80
C SER A 922 -2.62 28.11 25.10
N THR A 923 -2.96 26.81 25.04
CA THR A 923 -2.86 25.94 26.21
C THR A 923 -1.46 25.33 26.29
N PRO A 924 -0.58 25.76 27.21
CA PRO A 924 0.76 25.20 27.31
C PRO A 924 0.69 23.77 27.83
N LEU A 925 1.37 22.83 27.17
CA LEU A 925 1.46 21.42 27.58
C LEU A 925 2.06 21.28 28.98
N ARG A 926 3.05 22.12 29.32
CA ARG A 926 3.68 22.13 30.64
C ARG A 926 4.34 23.46 30.98
N TYR A 927 4.56 23.67 32.27
CA TYR A 927 5.28 24.81 32.82
C TYR A 927 6.54 24.39 33.59
N GLU A 928 7.56 25.24 33.55
CA GLU A 928 8.69 25.19 34.47
C GLU A 928 8.86 26.52 35.18
N TYR A 929 9.29 26.48 36.44
CA TYR A 929 9.45 27.64 37.29
C TYR A 929 10.91 27.79 37.72
N TYR A 930 11.41 29.02 37.76
CA TYR A 930 12.78 29.35 38.16
C TYR A 930 12.80 30.60 39.05
N LEU A 931 13.74 30.67 39.98
CA LEU A 931 14.04 31.93 40.66
C LEU A 931 14.78 32.90 39.72
N PRO A 932 14.77 34.22 39.99
CA PRO A 932 15.46 35.22 39.17
C PRO A 932 16.98 34.98 39.03
N ASN A 933 17.58 34.20 39.93
CA ASN A 933 18.99 33.79 39.88
C ASN A 933 19.24 32.54 39.01
N GLY A 934 18.22 32.00 38.35
CA GLY A 934 18.32 30.86 37.43
C GLY A 934 18.12 29.47 38.07
N MET A 935 17.87 29.38 39.39
CA MET A 935 17.63 28.10 40.05
C MET A 935 16.24 27.55 39.71
N ARG A 936 16.15 26.31 39.20
CA ARG A 936 14.88 25.63 38.85
C ARG A 936 14.12 25.22 40.11
N LEU A 937 12.81 25.38 40.09
CA LEU A 937 11.87 25.01 41.14
C LEU A 937 11.00 23.83 40.67
N THR A 938 10.65 22.94 41.59
CA THR A 938 9.78 21.78 41.34
C THR A 938 8.31 22.17 41.21
N GLU A 939 7.92 23.31 41.78
CA GLU A 939 6.55 23.83 41.79
C GLU A 939 6.55 25.36 41.71
N ARG A 940 5.37 25.94 41.46
CA ARG A 940 5.19 27.39 41.41
C ARG A 940 5.44 27.99 42.80
N PRO A 941 6.34 28.97 42.97
CA PRO A 941 6.58 29.58 44.28
C PRO A 941 5.36 30.35 44.78
N ALA A 942 5.05 30.18 46.07
CA ALA A 942 3.88 30.76 46.73
C ALA A 942 3.96 32.29 46.90
N THR A 943 5.17 32.86 47.01
CA THR A 943 5.37 34.31 47.17
C THR A 943 6.60 34.80 46.41
N GLY A 944 6.52 35.99 45.82
CA GLY A 944 7.65 36.68 45.20
C GLY A 944 7.79 36.48 43.69
N MET A 945 8.84 37.07 43.11
CA MET A 945 9.09 37.04 41.67
C MET A 945 9.73 35.71 41.22
N TYR A 946 9.25 35.16 40.12
CA TYR A 946 9.78 33.95 39.48
C TYR A 946 9.73 34.07 37.95
N ILE A 947 10.53 33.26 37.28
CA ILE A 947 10.52 33.09 35.82
C ILE A 947 9.71 31.83 35.50
N ARG A 948 8.79 31.92 34.55
CA ARG A 948 7.98 30.80 34.06
C ARG A 948 8.35 30.53 32.60
N LYS A 949 8.67 29.27 32.29
CA LYS A 949 8.75 28.78 30.90
C LYS A 949 7.50 27.97 30.58
N ALA A 950 6.78 28.36 29.53
CA ALA A 950 5.63 27.64 28.99
C ALA A 950 6.06 26.91 27.72
N TYR A 951 5.78 25.60 27.65
CA TYR A 951 6.10 24.75 26.52
C TYR A 951 4.82 24.42 25.76
N TYR A 952 4.84 24.55 24.45
CA TYR A 952 3.68 24.36 23.57
C TYR A 952 3.86 23.11 22.68
N SER A 953 2.76 22.61 22.13
CA SER A 953 2.73 21.43 21.24
C SER A 953 3.51 21.63 19.95
N ASP A 954 3.70 22.88 19.51
CA ASP A 954 4.52 23.27 18.36
C ASP A 954 6.04 23.29 18.67
N GLY A 955 6.45 22.92 19.88
CA GLY A 955 7.84 22.93 20.34
C GLY A 955 8.37 24.31 20.73
N SER A 956 7.55 25.38 20.61
CA SER A 956 7.92 26.71 21.04
C SER A 956 7.99 26.80 22.58
N VAL A 957 8.85 27.70 23.07
CA VAL A 957 9.04 27.94 24.50
C VAL A 957 8.92 29.43 24.78
N LYS A 958 7.88 29.83 25.52
CA LYS A 958 7.69 31.22 25.95
C LYS A 958 8.19 31.41 27.37
N THR A 959 9.00 32.45 27.61
CA THR A 959 9.58 32.75 28.92
C THR A 959 9.06 34.08 29.45
N ASP A 960 8.36 34.06 30.58
CA ASP A 960 7.80 35.25 31.23
C ASP A 960 8.34 35.43 32.66
N LYS A 961 8.47 36.68 33.13
CA LYS A 961 8.62 36.98 34.57
C LYS A 961 7.24 37.17 35.19
N LYS A 962 6.96 36.47 36.29
CA LYS A 962 5.69 36.50 37.01
C LYS A 962 5.94 36.77 38.50
N PHE A 963 4.92 37.29 39.16
CA PHE A 963 4.93 37.56 40.60
C PHE A 963 3.75 36.83 41.23
N SER A 964 4.00 36.00 42.26
CA SER A 964 2.92 35.42 43.06
C SER A 964 2.60 36.38 44.20
N GLU A 965 1.36 36.86 44.25
CA GLU A 965 0.80 37.62 45.38
C GLU A 965 0.23 36.66 46.44
N GLN A 966 0.16 37.13 47.69
CA GLN A 966 -0.26 36.36 48.88
C GLN A 966 -1.69 35.84 48.79
#